data_AF-A0A846HJ95-F1
#
_entry.id   AF-A0A846HJ95-F1
#
_cell.length_a   1.000
_cell.length_b   1.000
_cell.length_c   1.000
_cell.angle_alpha   90.00
_cell.angle_beta   90.00
_cell.angle_gamma   90.00
#
_symmetry.space_group_name_H-M   'P 1'
#
loop_
_entity.id
_entity.type
_entity.pdbx_description
1 polymer ?
#
loop_
_entity_poly.entity_id
_entity_poly.type
_entity_poly.pdbx_seq_one_letter_code
_entity_poly.pdbx_strand_id
1 'polypeptide(L)'
;MNNLNTCLNSSTKAPKHIDTHHFKEWESSAVKYFIISKNVKSIHDSLEVDKLLNRNNKRRHKHSENLVPCWAVSGIDPLTDEPTLLGVQVKPDTPYLNKEGKQQKYLSASGYGAAPLFLNIGIEEYWKGVIEDKTEPVFLTEGAKKAGAGLSIGHATISIPGVSTCRKKGRLHPSLELFTGLGRVFYFAFDNDVMTKRQVQTALLAMARELAATGSKVMVVQLPPGELKGMDDFIAAKGEEAFNALVDSALTIEEWHDQIKEKEREQLEEIKNTKRSKVARYMEIVKLGWGHELRYNELKTQIELLDKPLDLDQVRLRIALEFDLDVPMQDAQAIVENLAKENTYHPIADYLDTLAQQYPQPDLSILDDLASRYFGTDEPLHNLYLRKTLIAAVARVKSPGCKHDEATILVGGQGIGKSTFWEKLFGSNWFTDELGDANEKDELMKLHRFWGLEWAEFETVYKRKDVSSLKKFMTTKIDPIRTPYSRSLKEYPRQSVLVGTTNEQEILSDPTGSRRFWIIPATKRIPIDQLEEERDRIWAAAYALYRSGEKWYLDWEDLTRQEEMNKDYQTEDPWHEKIQSFVRNKLEVTLDEIFRHLNIETERQDMGFTKRIAAILRCLNWQKIRKYVNGEWVRLWQQLKIKVDILGGSRGIVQGDVTSDVSTQKDDYQKINVDVLGGSRGIVETNVNNHTVNLNVKNEGDRVANEPAQYFQENILNSIPLDPPQKPTFIFEGENKGEESNPSPKSTENTCPRTSLPLPQPFEVKIDSPLGTSTCLVTPQKIRKKDGRIESRFEFHLANGITSRKFGSISKKAEAEEFATKEITNRIHEAIKHPSRRYSVEQIIGTMLEPEVIWVQGCKCVEVPEHPVNSWYVFETPTGDRIRVAGDNEFKLET
;
A
#
# COMPACT_ATOMS: atom_id res chain seq x y z
N MET A 1 -21.27 21.12 -52.81
CA MET A 1 -22.42 20.81 -51.93
C MET A 1 -23.68 20.30 -52.66
N ASN A 2 -23.96 20.61 -53.94
CA ASN A 2 -25.28 20.33 -54.56
C ASN A 2 -25.65 18.85 -54.89
N ASN A 3 -24.82 17.85 -54.61
CA ASN A 3 -25.07 16.44 -55.01
C ASN A 3 -25.61 15.52 -53.89
N LEU A 4 -25.98 16.06 -52.72
CA LEU A 4 -26.39 15.24 -51.56
C LEU A 4 -27.84 14.70 -51.60
N ASN A 5 -28.69 15.17 -52.52
CA ASN A 5 -30.14 14.90 -52.50
C ASN A 5 -30.62 13.72 -53.39
N THR A 6 -29.73 13.02 -54.09
CA THR A 6 -30.09 12.05 -55.16
C THR A 6 -29.72 10.60 -54.89
N CYS A 7 -29.80 10.15 -53.63
CA CYS A 7 -29.69 8.72 -53.25
C CYS A 7 -30.69 8.30 -52.14
N LEU A 8 -31.92 8.83 -52.17
CA LEU A 8 -32.97 8.46 -51.21
C LEU A 8 -33.71 7.17 -51.62
N ASN A 9 -33.26 6.04 -51.08
CA ASN A 9 -34.08 4.84 -50.89
C ASN A 9 -33.63 4.14 -49.60
N SER A 10 -34.39 4.30 -48.52
CA SER A 10 -34.03 3.84 -47.19
C SER A 10 -34.26 2.34 -47.00
N SER A 11 -33.17 1.56 -46.95
CA SER A 11 -33.21 0.20 -46.40
C SER A 11 -33.43 0.29 -44.89
N THR A 12 -34.69 0.15 -44.44
CA THR A 12 -35.08 0.06 -43.02
C THR A 12 -34.67 -1.26 -42.35
N LYS A 13 -33.74 -2.00 -42.96
CA LYS A 13 -33.20 -3.27 -42.48
C LYS A 13 -31.70 -3.13 -42.25
N ALA A 14 -31.25 -3.54 -41.07
CA ALA A 14 -29.85 -3.49 -40.66
C ALA A 14 -28.93 -4.21 -41.68
N PRO A 15 -27.72 -3.70 -41.96
CA PRO A 15 -26.73 -4.37 -42.80
C PRO A 15 -26.37 -5.77 -42.27
N LYS A 16 -26.01 -6.70 -43.15
CA LYS A 16 -25.70 -8.11 -42.78
C LYS A 16 -24.57 -8.30 -41.76
N HIS A 17 -23.78 -7.27 -41.49
CA HIS A 17 -22.66 -7.26 -40.53
C HIS A 17 -22.96 -6.48 -39.24
N ILE A 18 -24.22 -6.07 -39.02
CA ILE A 18 -24.67 -5.34 -37.84
C ILE A 18 -25.96 -5.97 -37.32
N ASP A 19 -26.01 -6.28 -36.03
CA ASP A 19 -27.23 -6.81 -35.41
C ASP A 19 -28.33 -5.74 -35.35
N THR A 20 -29.58 -6.17 -35.27
CA THR A 20 -30.72 -5.24 -35.37
C THR A 20 -30.84 -4.30 -34.16
N HIS A 21 -30.39 -4.69 -32.96
CA HIS A 21 -30.33 -3.79 -31.80
C HIS A 21 -29.14 -2.83 -31.88
N HIS A 22 -27.96 -3.34 -32.26
CA HIS A 22 -26.76 -2.55 -32.49
C HIS A 22 -26.98 -1.45 -33.56
N PHE A 23 -27.63 -1.78 -34.68
CA PHE A 23 -28.02 -0.80 -35.71
C PHE A 23 -29.00 0.25 -35.15
N LYS A 24 -30.04 -0.19 -34.43
CA LYS A 24 -31.04 0.71 -33.84
C LYS A 24 -30.46 1.67 -32.79
N GLU A 25 -29.42 1.27 -32.05
CA GLU A 25 -28.76 2.15 -31.07
C GLU A 25 -27.99 3.32 -31.72
N TRP A 26 -27.59 3.15 -32.98
CA TRP A 26 -26.95 4.20 -33.78
C TRP A 26 -28.00 5.04 -34.52
N GLU A 27 -29.05 4.41 -35.06
CA GLU A 27 -30.21 5.07 -35.66
C GLU A 27 -30.93 5.98 -34.64
N SER A 28 -31.08 5.54 -33.38
CA SER A 28 -31.64 6.35 -32.29
C SER A 28 -30.76 7.53 -31.86
N SER A 29 -29.47 7.51 -32.22
CA SER A 29 -28.52 8.62 -32.06
C SER A 29 -28.47 9.50 -33.33
N ALA A 30 -29.54 9.53 -34.13
CA ALA A 30 -29.68 10.31 -35.37
C ALA A 30 -28.62 10.04 -36.47
N VAL A 31 -27.92 8.90 -36.43
CA VAL A 31 -26.88 8.60 -37.43
C VAL A 31 -27.50 8.03 -38.71
N LYS A 32 -27.22 8.65 -39.86
CA LYS A 32 -27.72 8.22 -41.18
C LYS A 32 -27.14 6.85 -41.57
N TYR A 33 -28.00 5.99 -42.16
CA TYR A 33 -27.72 4.59 -42.53
C TYR A 33 -26.32 4.36 -43.15
N PHE A 34 -25.90 5.22 -44.08
CA PHE A 34 -24.64 5.03 -44.79
C PHE A 34 -23.41 5.12 -43.87
N ILE A 35 -23.41 6.05 -42.89
CA ILE A 35 -22.35 6.17 -41.88
C ILE A 35 -22.32 4.92 -41.01
N ILE A 36 -23.48 4.45 -40.54
CA ILE A 36 -23.56 3.21 -39.73
C ILE A 36 -22.98 2.04 -40.54
N SER A 37 -23.44 1.84 -41.78
CA SER A 37 -23.07 0.72 -42.66
C SER A 37 -21.61 0.69 -43.15
N LYS A 38 -20.85 1.77 -42.93
CA LYS A 38 -19.45 1.93 -43.36
C LYS A 38 -18.44 1.88 -42.21
N ASN A 39 -18.87 2.19 -40.98
CA ASN A 39 -17.97 2.35 -39.83
C ASN A 39 -18.25 1.37 -38.70
N VAL A 40 -19.49 0.90 -38.56
CA VAL A 40 -19.95 0.07 -37.43
C VAL A 40 -20.03 -1.39 -37.83
N LYS A 41 -19.51 -2.29 -36.99
CA LYS A 41 -19.64 -3.74 -37.14
C LYS A 41 -20.06 -4.37 -35.82
N SER A 42 -20.97 -5.35 -35.88
CA SER A 42 -21.28 -6.21 -34.75
C SER A 42 -20.36 -7.43 -34.71
N ILE A 43 -19.91 -7.77 -33.51
CA ILE A 43 -18.88 -8.79 -33.29
C ILE A 43 -19.35 -9.78 -32.22
N HIS A 44 -19.33 -11.05 -32.63
CA HIS A 44 -19.68 -12.21 -31.80
C HIS A 44 -18.45 -13.11 -31.52
N ASP A 45 -17.32 -12.84 -32.18
CA ASP A 45 -16.05 -13.54 -31.97
C ASP A 45 -15.12 -12.73 -31.06
N SER A 46 -14.83 -13.27 -29.89
CA SER A 46 -13.93 -12.67 -28.89
C SER A 46 -12.47 -12.56 -29.37
N LEU A 47 -12.03 -13.41 -30.32
CA LEU A 47 -10.74 -13.25 -31.01
C LEU A 47 -10.70 -12.00 -31.90
N GLU A 48 -11.82 -11.54 -32.44
CA GLU A 48 -11.86 -10.31 -33.23
C GLU A 48 -11.82 -9.07 -32.32
N VAL A 49 -12.56 -9.09 -31.20
CA VAL A 49 -12.49 -8.04 -30.18
C VAL A 49 -11.08 -7.89 -29.61
N ASP A 50 -10.39 -9.00 -29.31
CA ASP A 50 -8.99 -8.98 -28.85
C ASP A 50 -8.06 -8.30 -29.86
N LYS A 51 -8.20 -8.61 -31.16
CA LYS A 51 -7.37 -8.03 -32.23
C LYS A 51 -7.62 -6.53 -32.37
N LEU A 52 -8.89 -6.11 -32.43
CA LEU A 52 -9.26 -4.69 -32.56
C LEU A 52 -8.80 -3.87 -31.36
N LEU A 53 -8.86 -4.45 -30.15
CA LEU A 53 -8.37 -3.80 -28.94
C LEU A 53 -6.85 -3.95 -28.73
N ASN A 54 -6.13 -4.58 -29.66
CA ASN A 54 -4.69 -4.85 -29.62
C ASN A 54 -4.24 -5.57 -28.33
N ARG A 55 -5.05 -6.54 -27.87
CA ARG A 55 -4.79 -7.36 -26.69
C ARG A 55 -3.88 -8.53 -27.08
N ASN A 56 -2.67 -8.56 -26.52
CA ASN A 56 -1.57 -9.41 -26.98
C ASN A 56 -1.68 -10.88 -26.51
N ASN A 57 -2.75 -11.56 -26.96
CA ASN A 57 -3.13 -12.90 -26.51
C ASN A 57 -2.35 -14.02 -27.21
N LYS A 58 -1.11 -14.24 -26.77
CA LYS A 58 -0.28 -15.41 -27.13
C LYS A 58 -0.71 -16.74 -26.46
N ARG A 59 -1.85 -16.77 -25.75
CA ARG A 59 -2.42 -17.97 -25.08
C ARG A 59 -3.83 -18.23 -25.63
N ARG A 60 -4.12 -19.48 -26.00
CA ARG A 60 -5.35 -19.97 -26.69
C ARG A 60 -6.67 -19.86 -25.89
N HIS A 61 -6.64 -19.37 -24.66
CA HIS A 61 -7.73 -19.44 -23.69
C HIS A 61 -7.92 -18.12 -22.90
N LYS A 62 -7.51 -16.98 -23.48
CA LYS A 62 -7.60 -15.65 -22.85
C LYS A 62 -8.57 -14.70 -23.57
N HIS A 63 -9.46 -15.23 -24.39
CA HIS A 63 -10.30 -14.41 -25.26
C HIS A 63 -11.34 -13.64 -24.48
N SER A 64 -11.63 -12.41 -24.94
CA SER A 64 -12.57 -11.49 -24.30
C SER A 64 -14.03 -11.92 -24.50
N GLU A 65 -14.40 -13.15 -24.13
CA GLU A 65 -15.73 -13.74 -24.29
C GLU A 65 -16.81 -12.96 -23.51
N ASN A 66 -16.44 -12.36 -22.38
CA ASN A 66 -17.29 -11.45 -21.63
C ASN A 66 -17.48 -10.05 -22.28
N LEU A 67 -16.85 -9.79 -23.42
CA LEU A 67 -17.02 -8.57 -24.22
C LEU A 67 -17.79 -8.80 -25.53
N VAL A 68 -18.32 -10.00 -25.77
CA VAL A 68 -19.22 -10.29 -26.90
C VAL A 68 -20.58 -10.77 -26.38
N PRO A 69 -21.71 -10.45 -27.04
CA PRO A 69 -21.84 -9.59 -28.22
C PRO A 69 -21.47 -8.12 -27.96
N CYS A 70 -20.97 -7.45 -29.00
CA CYS A 70 -20.64 -6.02 -28.98
C CYS A 70 -20.78 -5.38 -30.36
N TRP A 71 -20.77 -4.04 -30.41
CA TRP A 71 -20.38 -3.32 -31.62
C TRP A 71 -18.99 -2.70 -31.49
N ALA A 72 -18.28 -2.66 -32.61
CA ALA A 72 -17.07 -1.88 -32.81
C ALA A 72 -17.34 -0.80 -33.86
N VAL A 73 -16.66 0.34 -33.72
CA VAL A 73 -16.61 1.39 -34.76
C VAL A 73 -15.16 1.77 -35.03
N SER A 74 -14.80 1.70 -36.31
CA SER A 74 -13.48 2.04 -36.87
C SER A 74 -13.64 3.15 -37.91
N GLY A 75 -12.61 3.98 -38.04
CA GLY A 75 -12.60 5.12 -38.96
C GLY A 75 -11.76 4.87 -40.20
N ILE A 76 -11.42 5.98 -40.86
CA ILE A 76 -10.44 6.06 -41.96
C ILE A 76 -9.30 7.02 -41.59
N ASP A 77 -8.13 6.86 -42.23
CA ASP A 77 -7.11 7.89 -42.19
C ASP A 77 -7.58 9.12 -43.01
N PRO A 78 -7.52 10.35 -42.47
CA PRO A 78 -8.08 11.53 -43.12
C PRO A 78 -7.26 12.03 -44.34
N LEU A 79 -6.11 11.42 -44.64
CA LEU A 79 -5.28 11.76 -45.80
C LEU A 79 -5.33 10.71 -46.92
N THR A 80 -5.66 9.46 -46.63
CA THR A 80 -5.62 8.35 -47.61
C THR A 80 -6.96 7.63 -47.81
N ASP A 81 -8.00 7.95 -47.02
CA ASP A 81 -9.28 7.23 -46.92
C ASP A 81 -9.14 5.73 -46.55
N GLU A 82 -7.94 5.24 -46.21
CA GLU A 82 -7.73 3.84 -45.84
C GLU A 82 -8.34 3.51 -44.45
N PRO A 83 -9.03 2.36 -44.30
CA PRO A 83 -9.60 1.95 -43.01
C PRO A 83 -8.55 1.82 -41.90
N THR A 84 -8.79 2.47 -40.76
CA THR A 84 -7.82 2.54 -39.66
C THR A 84 -8.42 2.10 -38.31
N LEU A 85 -7.56 1.50 -37.48
CA LEU A 85 -7.86 1.16 -36.08
C LEU A 85 -7.46 2.29 -35.12
N LEU A 86 -6.90 3.40 -35.61
CA LEU A 86 -6.71 4.61 -34.82
C LEU A 86 -8.08 5.18 -34.40
N GLY A 87 -8.21 5.52 -33.12
CA GLY A 87 -9.46 6.04 -32.55
C GLY A 87 -10.58 5.00 -32.40
N VAL A 88 -10.33 3.71 -32.67
CA VAL A 88 -11.36 2.64 -32.59
C VAL A 88 -12.05 2.60 -31.22
N GLN A 89 -13.38 2.46 -31.26
CA GLN A 89 -14.22 2.34 -30.06
C GLN A 89 -15.02 1.03 -30.12
N VAL A 90 -15.04 0.28 -29.02
CA VAL A 90 -15.85 -0.95 -28.87
C VAL A 90 -16.79 -0.78 -27.67
N LYS A 91 -18.06 -1.15 -27.86
CA LYS A 91 -19.08 -1.20 -26.79
C LYS A 91 -19.66 -2.61 -26.70
N PRO A 92 -19.39 -3.35 -25.62
CA PRO A 92 -20.14 -4.55 -25.26
C PRO A 92 -21.62 -4.26 -24.96
N ASP A 93 -22.51 -5.21 -25.24
CA ASP A 93 -23.92 -5.12 -24.81
C ASP A 93 -24.05 -5.10 -23.28
N THR A 94 -23.23 -5.89 -22.58
CA THR A 94 -23.11 -5.89 -21.12
C THR A 94 -21.86 -5.09 -20.70
N PRO A 95 -21.99 -3.90 -20.09
CA PRO A 95 -20.83 -3.10 -19.67
C PRO A 95 -19.95 -3.86 -18.67
N TYR A 96 -18.66 -4.03 -18.99
CA TYR A 96 -17.72 -4.68 -18.10
C TYR A 96 -17.23 -3.72 -17.00
N LEU A 97 -16.82 -4.27 -15.86
CA LEU A 97 -16.22 -3.51 -14.77
C LEU A 97 -14.70 -3.37 -15.00
N ASN A 98 -14.17 -2.16 -14.81
CA ASN A 98 -12.72 -1.96 -14.79
C ASN A 98 -12.12 -2.48 -13.46
N LYS A 99 -10.79 -2.37 -13.31
CA LYS A 99 -10.07 -2.84 -12.10
C LYS A 99 -10.40 -2.06 -10.81
N GLU A 100 -11.20 -1.00 -10.91
CA GLU A 100 -11.65 -0.14 -9.81
C GLU A 100 -13.16 -0.34 -9.51
N GLY A 101 -13.80 -1.37 -10.10
CA GLY A 101 -15.23 -1.65 -9.93
C GLY A 101 -16.16 -0.70 -10.73
N LYS A 102 -15.61 0.19 -11.56
CA LYS A 102 -16.36 1.18 -12.33
C LYS A 102 -16.81 0.57 -13.67
N GLN A 103 -18.10 0.68 -14.00
CA GLN A 103 -18.63 0.26 -15.30
C GLN A 103 -17.98 1.05 -16.43
N GLN A 104 -17.31 0.35 -17.36
CA GLN A 104 -16.67 0.95 -18.52
C GLN A 104 -17.47 0.60 -19.79
N LYS A 105 -18.33 1.54 -20.21
CA LYS A 105 -19.22 1.42 -21.37
C LYS A 105 -18.48 1.36 -22.73
N TYR A 106 -17.29 1.96 -22.82
CA TYR A 106 -16.52 2.05 -24.07
C TYR A 106 -15.06 1.64 -23.87
N LEU A 107 -14.53 0.93 -24.86
CA LEU A 107 -13.18 0.41 -24.95
C LEU A 107 -12.44 1.00 -26.15
N SER A 108 -11.14 1.22 -26.01
CA SER A 108 -10.25 1.62 -27.10
C SER A 108 -8.98 0.76 -27.09
N ALA A 109 -8.30 0.70 -28.24
CA ALA A 109 -7.18 -0.21 -28.42
C ALA A 109 -5.93 0.19 -27.63
N SER A 110 -5.28 -0.79 -26.98
CA SER A 110 -4.02 -0.56 -26.28
C SER A 110 -2.86 -0.28 -27.25
N GLY A 111 -1.93 0.59 -26.84
CA GLY A 111 -0.69 0.86 -27.59
C GLY A 111 -0.81 1.82 -28.78
N TYR A 112 -2.00 2.02 -29.37
CA TYR A 112 -2.20 2.92 -30.52
C TYR A 112 -2.23 4.41 -30.17
N GLY A 113 -2.29 4.76 -28.88
CA GLY A 113 -2.43 6.14 -28.41
C GLY A 113 -3.87 6.67 -28.52
N ALA A 114 -4.11 7.82 -27.90
CA ALA A 114 -5.41 8.47 -27.88
C ALA A 114 -5.64 9.32 -29.14
N ALA A 115 -5.76 8.65 -30.29
CA ALA A 115 -5.98 9.28 -31.59
C ALA A 115 -7.46 9.69 -31.79
N PRO A 116 -7.74 10.81 -32.50
CA PRO A 116 -9.08 11.13 -32.97
C PRO A 116 -9.64 10.07 -33.93
N LEU A 117 -10.97 9.99 -34.02
CA LEU A 117 -11.72 9.09 -34.89
C LEU A 117 -12.43 9.88 -36.00
N PHE A 118 -12.10 9.55 -37.25
CA PHE A 118 -12.65 10.13 -38.47
C PHE A 118 -13.55 9.10 -39.17
N LEU A 119 -14.85 9.36 -39.26
CA LEU A 119 -15.81 8.40 -39.84
C LEU A 119 -15.88 8.53 -41.37
N ASN A 120 -15.95 7.41 -42.08
CA ASN A 120 -16.17 7.35 -43.53
C ASN A 120 -17.65 7.64 -43.84
N ILE A 121 -17.92 8.80 -44.45
CA ILE A 121 -19.28 9.21 -44.85
C ILE A 121 -19.68 8.75 -46.25
N GLY A 122 -18.83 7.99 -46.96
CA GLY A 122 -19.11 7.52 -48.32
C GLY A 122 -18.89 8.54 -49.44
N ILE A 123 -18.22 9.65 -49.14
CA ILE A 123 -17.68 10.60 -50.11
C ILE A 123 -16.16 10.42 -50.10
N GLU A 124 -15.57 10.18 -51.27
CA GLU A 124 -14.12 10.03 -51.45
C GLU A 124 -13.38 11.36 -51.18
N GLU A 125 -12.22 11.26 -50.55
CA GLU A 125 -11.35 12.38 -50.12
C GLU A 125 -12.04 13.43 -49.21
N TYR A 126 -13.16 13.11 -48.56
CA TYR A 126 -13.93 14.08 -47.76
C TYR A 126 -13.09 14.77 -46.69
N TRP A 127 -12.37 14.02 -45.86
CA TRP A 127 -11.58 14.59 -44.77
C TRP A 127 -10.37 15.39 -45.27
N LYS A 128 -9.77 14.97 -46.40
CA LYS A 128 -8.74 15.71 -47.11
C LYS A 128 -9.28 17.04 -47.66
N GLY A 129 -10.48 17.04 -48.23
CA GLY A 129 -11.18 18.27 -48.64
C GLY A 129 -11.43 19.22 -47.46
N VAL A 130 -11.84 18.70 -46.29
CA VAL A 130 -11.98 19.50 -45.06
C VAL A 130 -10.61 19.97 -44.53
N ILE A 131 -9.52 19.21 -44.71
CA ILE A 131 -8.16 19.66 -44.37
C ILE A 131 -7.72 20.82 -45.28
N GLU A 132 -8.03 20.77 -46.57
CA GLU A 132 -7.63 21.76 -47.57
C GLU A 132 -8.47 23.04 -47.51
N ASP A 133 -9.81 22.95 -47.52
CA ASP A 133 -10.71 24.10 -47.40
C ASP A 133 -10.82 24.55 -45.94
N LYS A 134 -9.98 25.53 -45.55
CA LYS A 134 -9.99 26.12 -44.21
C LYS A 134 -11.23 26.97 -43.87
N THR A 135 -12.14 27.20 -44.83
CA THR A 135 -13.39 27.96 -44.56
C THR A 135 -14.46 27.08 -43.91
N GLU A 136 -14.46 25.78 -44.18
CA GLU A 136 -15.39 24.82 -43.56
C GLU A 136 -15.14 24.72 -42.04
N PRO A 137 -16.18 24.82 -41.18
CA PRO A 137 -16.03 24.69 -39.73
C PRO A 137 -15.83 23.23 -39.30
N VAL A 138 -15.07 23.00 -38.23
CA VAL A 138 -14.77 21.66 -37.71
C VAL A 138 -15.33 21.46 -36.31
N PHE A 139 -16.09 20.41 -36.09
CA PHE A 139 -16.74 20.11 -34.80
C PHE A 139 -15.95 19.05 -34.03
N LEU A 140 -15.71 19.26 -32.74
CA LEU A 140 -15.12 18.27 -31.83
C LEU A 140 -16.14 17.83 -30.78
N THR A 141 -16.23 16.52 -30.55
CA THR A 141 -17.14 15.91 -29.57
C THR A 141 -16.54 14.63 -28.97
N GLU A 142 -17.10 14.14 -27.86
CA GLU A 142 -16.65 12.90 -27.20
C GLU A 142 -17.58 11.72 -27.54
N GLY A 143 -17.06 10.79 -28.34
CA GLY A 143 -17.71 9.52 -28.68
C GLY A 143 -18.25 9.44 -30.10
N ALA A 144 -18.11 8.27 -30.71
CA ALA A 144 -18.33 8.08 -32.15
C ALA A 144 -19.78 8.34 -32.62
N LYS A 145 -20.80 8.09 -31.79
CA LYS A 145 -22.21 8.31 -32.18
C LYS A 145 -22.53 9.79 -32.40
N LYS A 146 -21.97 10.68 -31.58
CA LYS A 146 -22.09 12.14 -31.71
C LYS A 146 -21.41 12.67 -32.97
N ALA A 147 -20.22 12.14 -33.28
CA ALA A 147 -19.57 12.42 -34.56
C ALA A 147 -20.41 11.95 -35.75
N GLY A 148 -21.00 10.75 -35.65
CA GLY A 148 -21.95 10.24 -36.65
C GLY A 148 -23.20 11.12 -36.80
N ALA A 149 -23.73 11.66 -35.71
CA ALA A 149 -24.90 12.54 -35.72
C ALA A 149 -24.60 13.90 -36.37
N GLY A 150 -23.49 14.55 -36.00
CA GLY A 150 -23.04 15.80 -36.60
C GLY A 150 -22.76 15.67 -38.10
N LEU A 151 -22.01 14.63 -38.50
CA LEU A 151 -21.78 14.30 -39.91
C LEU A 151 -23.07 13.95 -40.66
N SER A 152 -24.08 13.41 -39.97
CA SER A 152 -25.38 13.13 -40.58
C SER A 152 -26.14 14.42 -40.95
N ILE A 153 -25.95 15.50 -40.21
CA ILE A 153 -26.51 16.83 -40.54
C ILE A 153 -25.50 17.74 -41.28
N GLY A 154 -24.45 17.15 -41.86
CA GLY A 154 -23.49 17.84 -42.74
C GLY A 154 -22.29 18.47 -42.05
N HIS A 155 -22.26 18.57 -40.72
CA HIS A 155 -21.15 19.19 -39.98
C HIS A 155 -19.93 18.27 -39.88
N ALA A 156 -18.75 18.76 -40.27
CA ALA A 156 -17.49 18.01 -40.24
C ALA A 156 -17.05 17.69 -38.80
N THR A 157 -17.56 16.57 -38.25
CA THR A 157 -17.51 16.27 -36.81
C THR A 157 -16.56 15.12 -36.48
N ILE A 158 -15.53 15.42 -35.69
CA ILE A 158 -14.48 14.49 -35.26
C ILE A 158 -14.77 14.02 -33.82
N SER A 159 -14.76 12.70 -33.60
CA SER A 159 -14.84 12.12 -32.25
C SER A 159 -13.45 12.06 -31.63
N ILE A 160 -13.24 12.70 -30.49
CA ILE A 160 -12.00 12.56 -29.70
C ILE A 160 -12.19 11.60 -28.51
N PRO A 161 -11.19 10.77 -28.16
CA PRO A 161 -11.20 9.88 -26.98
C PRO A 161 -10.95 10.64 -25.65
N GLY A 162 -11.60 11.79 -25.48
CA GLY A 162 -11.47 12.69 -24.33
C GLY A 162 -10.65 13.95 -24.62
N VAL A 163 -11.06 15.06 -24.00
CA VAL A 163 -10.48 16.40 -24.22
C VAL A 163 -9.02 16.49 -23.75
N SER A 164 -8.68 15.83 -22.65
CA SER A 164 -7.32 15.84 -22.09
C SER A 164 -6.32 14.98 -22.86
N THR A 165 -6.78 14.03 -23.68
CA THR A 165 -5.93 12.97 -24.26
C THR A 165 -5.45 13.28 -25.67
N CYS A 166 -6.18 14.10 -26.44
CA CYS A 166 -5.77 14.61 -27.76
C CYS A 166 -4.73 15.76 -27.71
N ARG A 167 -4.03 15.94 -26.58
CA ARG A 167 -2.90 16.85 -26.43
C ARG A 167 -1.79 16.26 -25.57
N LYS A 168 -0.52 16.57 -25.87
CA LYS A 168 0.65 16.02 -25.15
C LYS A 168 1.77 17.06 -25.07
N LYS A 169 2.19 17.41 -23.85
CA LYS A 169 3.24 18.42 -23.56
C LYS A 169 3.02 19.79 -24.23
N GLY A 170 1.78 20.29 -24.25
CA GLY A 170 1.48 21.61 -24.85
C GLY A 170 1.48 21.62 -26.38
N ARG A 171 0.97 20.53 -26.99
CA ARG A 171 0.75 20.38 -28.44
C ARG A 171 -0.47 19.50 -28.68
N LEU A 172 -1.17 19.72 -29.79
CA LEU A 172 -2.28 18.89 -30.26
C LEU A 172 -1.79 17.51 -30.74
N HIS A 173 -2.73 16.58 -30.94
CA HIS A 173 -2.47 15.34 -31.68
C HIS A 173 -2.20 15.67 -33.16
N PRO A 174 -1.15 15.09 -33.82
CA PRO A 174 -0.80 15.46 -35.19
C PRO A 174 -1.95 15.35 -36.20
N SER A 175 -2.76 14.29 -36.13
CA SER A 175 -3.94 14.12 -36.99
C SER A 175 -5.02 15.20 -36.82
N LEU A 176 -5.06 15.89 -35.67
CA LEU A 176 -5.95 17.04 -35.43
C LEU A 176 -5.27 18.36 -35.83
N GLU A 177 -3.96 18.46 -35.68
CA GLU A 177 -3.14 19.60 -36.12
C GLU A 177 -3.30 19.86 -37.63
N LEU A 178 -3.45 18.81 -38.45
CA LEU A 178 -3.78 18.91 -39.90
C LEU A 178 -5.01 19.79 -40.20
N PHE A 179 -6.03 19.71 -39.35
CA PHE A 179 -7.29 20.44 -39.55
C PHE A 179 -7.17 21.93 -39.23
N THR A 180 -6.16 22.32 -38.43
CA THR A 180 -5.99 23.70 -37.97
C THR A 180 -5.59 24.67 -39.09
N GLY A 181 -5.64 25.97 -38.79
CA GLY A 181 -5.25 27.03 -39.72
C GLY A 181 -5.79 28.41 -39.33
N LEU A 182 -5.17 29.45 -39.89
CA LEU A 182 -5.56 30.83 -39.65
C LEU A 182 -7.01 31.09 -40.10
N GLY A 183 -7.85 31.57 -39.19
CA GLY A 183 -9.23 31.98 -39.45
C GLY A 183 -10.28 30.86 -39.39
N ARG A 184 -9.89 29.58 -39.46
CA ARG A 184 -10.80 28.43 -39.32
C ARG A 184 -11.53 28.46 -37.97
N VAL A 185 -12.81 28.10 -37.95
CA VAL A 185 -13.61 27.94 -36.73
C VAL A 185 -13.66 26.47 -36.29
N PHE A 186 -13.38 26.22 -35.01
CA PHE A 186 -13.68 24.96 -34.34
C PHE A 186 -14.88 25.12 -33.39
N TYR A 187 -15.82 24.19 -33.43
CA TYR A 187 -16.96 24.13 -32.51
C TYR A 187 -16.80 22.97 -31.52
N PHE A 188 -16.83 23.29 -30.24
CA PHE A 188 -16.82 22.30 -29.14
C PHE A 188 -18.27 21.91 -28.83
N ALA A 189 -18.66 20.70 -29.22
CA ALA A 189 -20.01 20.15 -29.07
C ALA A 189 -19.97 18.92 -28.13
N PHE A 190 -19.65 19.18 -26.86
CA PHE A 190 -19.52 18.18 -25.80
C PHE A 190 -20.77 18.12 -24.91
N ASP A 191 -20.83 17.12 -24.03
CA ASP A 191 -22.02 16.85 -23.21
C ASP A 191 -22.22 17.92 -22.12
N ASN A 192 -23.47 18.03 -21.65
CA ASN A 192 -23.89 18.98 -20.60
C ASN A 192 -23.01 18.96 -19.31
N ASP A 193 -22.30 17.85 -19.05
CA ASP A 193 -21.26 17.70 -18.02
C ASP A 193 -20.18 18.81 -18.06
N VAL A 194 -19.92 19.40 -19.23
CA VAL A 194 -18.99 20.53 -19.42
C VAL A 194 -19.37 21.75 -18.58
N MET A 195 -20.66 21.98 -18.33
CA MET A 195 -21.12 23.12 -17.55
C MET A 195 -20.94 22.93 -16.03
N THR A 196 -20.58 21.73 -15.56
CA THR A 196 -20.49 21.40 -14.13
C THR A 196 -19.15 20.81 -13.69
N LYS A 197 -18.41 20.11 -14.57
CA LYS A 197 -17.17 19.41 -14.20
C LYS A 197 -15.93 20.25 -14.48
N ARG A 198 -15.39 20.89 -13.45
CA ARG A 198 -14.20 21.76 -13.51
C ARG A 198 -12.96 21.11 -14.13
N GLN A 199 -12.78 19.80 -13.99
CA GLN A 199 -11.73 19.04 -14.70
C GLN A 199 -11.90 19.10 -16.24
N VAL A 200 -13.13 18.93 -16.73
CA VAL A 200 -13.45 18.95 -18.16
C VAL A 200 -13.32 20.37 -18.71
N GLN A 201 -13.78 21.37 -17.95
CA GLN A 201 -13.59 22.79 -18.28
C GLN A 201 -12.10 23.14 -18.43
N THR A 202 -11.28 22.71 -17.48
CA THR A 202 -9.81 22.91 -17.51
C THR A 202 -9.17 22.25 -18.73
N ALA A 203 -9.64 21.05 -19.11
CA ALA A 203 -9.17 20.38 -20.32
C ALA A 203 -9.59 21.11 -21.61
N LEU A 204 -10.83 21.62 -21.68
CA LEU A 204 -11.36 22.37 -22.82
C LEU A 204 -10.63 23.69 -23.03
N LEU A 205 -10.48 24.52 -21.98
CA LEU A 205 -9.69 25.75 -22.02
C LEU A 205 -8.26 25.50 -22.50
N ALA A 206 -7.65 24.40 -22.02
CA ALA A 206 -6.29 24.05 -22.39
C ALA A 206 -6.16 23.49 -23.81
N MET A 207 -7.20 22.85 -24.38
CA MET A 207 -7.24 22.47 -25.81
C MET A 207 -7.52 23.67 -26.70
N ALA A 208 -8.48 24.52 -26.32
CA ALA A 208 -8.83 25.74 -27.05
C ALA A 208 -7.62 26.67 -27.19
N ARG A 209 -6.79 26.76 -26.14
CA ARG A 209 -5.51 27.49 -26.19
C ARG A 209 -4.53 26.96 -27.24
N GLU A 210 -4.42 25.64 -27.45
CA GLU A 210 -3.55 25.10 -28.50
C GLU A 210 -4.12 25.40 -29.90
N LEU A 211 -5.45 25.28 -30.06
CA LEU A 211 -6.13 25.61 -31.32
C LEU A 211 -5.99 27.11 -31.65
N ALA A 212 -6.19 27.99 -30.68
CA ALA A 212 -5.98 29.42 -30.82
C ALA A 212 -4.53 29.78 -31.18
N ALA A 213 -3.54 29.04 -30.66
CA ALA A 213 -2.13 29.22 -31.01
C ALA A 213 -1.81 28.91 -32.49
N THR A 214 -2.68 28.19 -33.21
CA THR A 214 -2.58 27.98 -34.67
C THR A 214 -3.25 29.07 -35.51
N GLY A 215 -3.88 30.06 -34.87
CA GLY A 215 -4.69 31.09 -35.51
C GLY A 215 -6.14 30.69 -35.82
N SER A 216 -6.59 29.52 -35.36
CA SER A 216 -7.99 29.09 -35.43
C SER A 216 -8.84 29.73 -34.32
N LYS A 217 -10.12 29.99 -34.60
CA LYS A 217 -11.12 30.41 -33.60
C LYS A 217 -11.74 29.20 -32.92
N VAL A 218 -12.15 29.34 -31.67
CA VAL A 218 -12.81 28.26 -30.90
C VAL A 218 -14.12 28.76 -30.30
N MET A 219 -15.20 28.05 -30.61
CA MET A 219 -16.57 28.30 -30.15
C MET A 219 -17.05 27.12 -29.30
N VAL A 220 -17.99 27.36 -28.39
CA VAL A 220 -18.61 26.33 -27.54
C VAL A 220 -20.12 26.30 -27.78
N VAL A 221 -20.62 25.15 -28.25
CA VAL A 221 -22.06 24.92 -28.47
C VAL A 221 -22.67 24.51 -27.13
N GLN A 222 -23.55 25.35 -26.57
CA GLN A 222 -24.24 25.04 -25.32
C GLN A 222 -25.51 24.24 -25.61
N LEU A 223 -25.53 22.96 -25.22
CA LEU A 223 -26.77 22.18 -25.17
C LEU A 223 -27.67 22.71 -24.03
N PRO A 224 -29.00 22.67 -24.17
CA PRO A 224 -29.89 23.10 -23.10
C PRO A 224 -29.89 22.09 -21.95
N PRO A 225 -30.09 22.55 -20.69
CA PRO A 225 -30.16 21.66 -19.53
C PRO A 225 -31.42 20.79 -19.59
N GLY A 226 -31.25 19.47 -19.41
CA GLY A 226 -32.36 18.51 -19.45
C GLY A 226 -31.89 17.06 -19.55
N GLU A 227 -32.78 16.18 -19.99
CA GLU A 227 -32.50 14.74 -20.15
C GLU A 227 -31.64 14.42 -21.38
N LEU A 228 -31.61 15.32 -22.37
CA LEU A 228 -30.77 15.24 -23.57
C LEU A 228 -29.34 15.64 -23.17
N LYS A 229 -28.41 14.67 -23.13
CA LYS A 229 -27.08 14.89 -22.54
C LYS A 229 -26.00 15.15 -23.59
N GLY A 230 -26.06 14.43 -24.71
CA GLY A 230 -25.18 14.61 -25.85
C GLY A 230 -25.85 15.30 -27.04
N MET A 231 -25.01 15.74 -28.00
CA MET A 231 -25.52 16.30 -29.25
C MET A 231 -26.30 15.28 -30.09
N ASP A 232 -26.02 13.98 -29.98
CA ASP A 232 -26.77 12.93 -30.66
C ASP A 232 -28.19 12.78 -30.09
N ASP A 233 -28.34 12.78 -28.76
CA ASP A 233 -29.66 12.83 -28.11
C ASP A 233 -30.46 14.06 -28.58
N PHE A 234 -29.80 15.23 -28.66
CA PHE A 234 -30.46 16.47 -29.05
C PHE A 234 -30.91 16.49 -30.52
N ILE A 235 -30.03 16.10 -31.45
CA ILE A 235 -30.35 16.03 -32.88
C ILE A 235 -31.46 14.98 -33.12
N ALA A 236 -31.45 13.85 -32.40
CA ALA A 236 -32.52 12.85 -32.47
C ALA A 236 -33.88 13.36 -31.97
N ALA A 237 -33.89 14.18 -30.91
CA ALA A 237 -35.12 14.66 -30.27
C ALA A 237 -35.65 15.99 -30.84
N LYS A 238 -34.82 16.80 -31.52
CA LYS A 238 -35.15 18.16 -31.98
C LYS A 238 -34.84 18.45 -33.45
N GLY A 239 -34.05 17.60 -34.12
CA GLY A 239 -33.73 17.74 -35.54
C GLY A 239 -32.60 18.72 -35.85
N GLU A 240 -32.29 18.80 -37.14
CA GLU A 240 -31.17 19.55 -37.72
C GLU A 240 -31.29 21.08 -37.50
N GLU A 241 -32.44 21.66 -37.83
CA GLU A 241 -32.69 23.11 -37.69
C GLU A 241 -32.49 23.60 -36.25
N ALA A 242 -32.93 22.81 -35.26
CA ALA A 242 -32.79 23.15 -33.85
C ALA A 242 -31.33 23.05 -33.36
N PHE A 243 -30.52 22.15 -33.92
CA PHE A 243 -29.09 22.09 -33.60
C PHE A 243 -28.32 23.22 -34.27
N ASN A 244 -28.64 23.55 -35.53
CA ASN A 244 -28.03 24.67 -36.24
C ASN A 244 -28.28 26.00 -35.51
N ALA A 245 -29.48 26.20 -34.95
CA ALA A 245 -29.77 27.36 -34.10
C ALA A 245 -28.87 27.43 -32.83
N LEU A 246 -28.44 26.30 -32.26
CA LEU A 246 -27.47 26.28 -31.16
C LEU A 246 -26.04 26.61 -31.62
N VAL A 247 -25.68 26.24 -32.85
CA VAL A 247 -24.40 26.57 -33.49
C VAL A 247 -24.32 28.07 -33.81
N ASP A 248 -25.40 28.65 -34.32
CA ASP A 248 -25.52 30.09 -34.57
C ASP A 248 -25.46 30.92 -33.26
N SER A 249 -25.95 30.35 -32.15
CA SER A 249 -25.86 30.95 -30.81
C SER A 249 -24.62 30.54 -30.00
N ALA A 250 -23.64 29.85 -30.62
CA ALA A 250 -22.46 29.37 -29.90
C ALA A 250 -21.60 30.53 -29.39
N LEU A 251 -21.09 30.41 -28.16
CA LEU A 251 -20.23 31.41 -27.54
C LEU A 251 -18.78 31.23 -27.98
N THR A 252 -17.98 32.29 -28.00
CA THR A 252 -16.51 32.14 -28.01
C THR A 252 -16.03 31.43 -26.74
N ILE A 253 -14.83 30.84 -26.79
CA ILE A 253 -14.25 30.20 -25.59
C ILE A 253 -14.06 31.21 -24.44
N GLU A 254 -13.79 32.48 -24.74
CA GLU A 254 -13.73 33.58 -23.78
C GLU A 254 -15.09 33.87 -23.12
N GLU A 255 -16.14 34.11 -23.91
CA GLU A 255 -17.51 34.38 -23.40
C GLU A 255 -18.06 33.20 -22.60
N TRP A 256 -17.81 31.97 -23.04
CA TRP A 256 -18.19 30.76 -22.32
C TRP A 256 -17.45 30.63 -20.98
N HIS A 257 -16.15 30.97 -20.94
CA HIS A 257 -15.36 30.93 -19.71
C HIS A 257 -15.83 31.96 -18.69
N ASP A 258 -16.17 33.17 -19.13
CA ASP A 258 -16.68 34.23 -18.26
C ASP A 258 -18.12 33.96 -17.81
N GLN A 259 -18.97 33.33 -18.64
CA GLN A 259 -20.28 32.83 -18.20
C GLN A 259 -20.17 31.81 -17.05
N ILE A 260 -19.13 30.97 -17.05
CA ILE A 260 -18.88 30.01 -15.95
C ILE A 260 -18.43 30.76 -14.69
N LYS A 261 -17.48 31.69 -14.77
CA LYS A 261 -17.03 32.49 -13.62
C LYS A 261 -18.17 33.25 -12.97
N GLU A 262 -19.10 33.78 -13.76
CA GLU A 262 -20.23 34.53 -13.21
C GLU A 262 -21.23 33.61 -12.51
N LYS A 263 -21.50 32.41 -13.03
CA LYS A 263 -22.29 31.38 -12.32
C LYS A 263 -21.61 30.90 -11.03
N GLU A 264 -20.27 30.76 -11.04
CA GLU A 264 -19.49 30.49 -9.83
C GLU A 264 -19.61 31.66 -8.84
N ARG A 265 -19.57 32.91 -9.30
CA ARG A 265 -19.78 34.12 -8.47
C ARG A 265 -21.18 34.16 -7.86
N GLU A 266 -22.23 33.94 -8.64
CA GLU A 266 -23.62 33.90 -8.19
C GLU A 266 -23.82 32.89 -7.06
N GLN A 267 -23.31 31.65 -7.24
CA GLN A 267 -23.35 30.61 -6.20
C GLN A 267 -22.53 30.99 -4.97
N LEU A 268 -21.33 31.55 -5.15
CA LEU A 268 -20.50 32.07 -4.07
C LEU A 268 -21.20 33.20 -3.29
N GLU A 269 -21.99 34.04 -3.93
CA GLU A 269 -22.78 35.10 -3.30
C GLU A 269 -24.03 34.57 -2.60
N GLU A 270 -24.75 33.60 -3.17
CA GLU A 270 -25.85 32.90 -2.49
C GLU A 270 -25.37 32.23 -1.20
N ILE A 271 -24.22 31.54 -1.22
CA ILE A 271 -23.62 30.90 -0.04
C ILE A 271 -23.22 31.95 1.01
N LYS A 272 -22.60 33.07 0.58
CA LYS A 272 -22.27 34.19 1.47
C LYS A 272 -23.53 34.77 2.14
N ASN A 273 -24.61 34.94 1.39
CA ASN A 273 -25.86 35.52 1.89
C ASN A 273 -26.63 34.56 2.82
N THR A 274 -26.65 33.27 2.49
CA THR A 274 -27.45 32.25 3.21
C THR A 274 -26.79 31.78 4.51
N LYS A 275 -25.47 31.56 4.52
CA LYS A 275 -24.73 31.01 5.67
C LYS A 275 -24.11 32.15 6.49
N ARG A 276 -24.45 32.26 7.79
CA ARG A 276 -23.88 33.31 8.68
C ARG A 276 -22.48 33.02 9.21
N SER A 277 -22.10 31.75 9.38
CA SER A 277 -20.77 31.36 9.87
C SER A 277 -19.73 31.34 8.74
N LYS A 278 -18.52 31.88 9.00
CA LYS A 278 -17.40 31.83 8.04
C LYS A 278 -17.00 30.40 7.70
N VAL A 279 -16.80 29.56 8.72
CA VAL A 279 -16.42 28.15 8.56
C VAL A 279 -17.48 27.37 7.78
N ALA A 280 -18.77 27.68 7.99
CA ALA A 280 -19.85 27.08 7.20
C ALA A 280 -19.80 27.51 5.72
N ARG A 281 -19.51 28.78 5.40
CA ARG A 281 -19.30 29.22 4.00
C ARG A 281 -18.12 28.48 3.36
N TYR A 282 -16.98 28.40 4.05
CA TYR A 282 -15.80 27.68 3.58
C TYR A 282 -16.10 26.20 3.33
N MET A 283 -16.84 25.55 4.23
CA MET A 283 -17.25 24.15 4.09
C MET A 283 -18.09 23.90 2.83
N GLU A 284 -19.13 24.71 2.58
CA GLU A 284 -19.99 24.53 1.40
C GLU A 284 -19.20 24.74 0.09
N ILE A 285 -18.28 25.72 0.04
CA ILE A 285 -17.47 26.00 -1.16
C ILE A 285 -16.50 24.85 -1.45
N VAL A 286 -15.80 24.35 -0.42
CA VAL A 286 -14.91 23.18 -0.56
C VAL A 286 -15.73 21.91 -0.89
N LYS A 287 -16.97 21.79 -0.39
CA LYS A 287 -17.89 20.69 -0.72
C LYS A 287 -18.38 20.73 -2.17
N LEU A 288 -18.64 21.92 -2.73
CA LEU A 288 -18.98 22.07 -4.15
C LEU A 288 -17.80 21.69 -5.07
N GLY A 289 -16.57 22.05 -4.70
CA GLY A 289 -15.39 21.72 -5.49
C GLY A 289 -14.90 20.27 -5.34
N TRP A 290 -14.53 19.88 -4.12
CA TRP A 290 -13.88 18.60 -3.83
C TRP A 290 -14.82 17.53 -3.25
N GLY A 291 -16.07 17.87 -2.93
CA GLY A 291 -16.89 17.09 -1.97
C GLY A 291 -17.26 15.66 -2.36
N HIS A 292 -17.02 15.22 -3.59
CA HIS A 292 -17.12 13.81 -4.01
C HIS A 292 -15.77 13.20 -4.45
N GLU A 293 -14.76 14.04 -4.68
CA GLU A 293 -13.39 13.64 -5.03
C GLU A 293 -12.54 13.36 -3.78
N LEU A 294 -12.97 13.89 -2.63
CA LEU A 294 -12.31 13.83 -1.33
C LEU A 294 -12.88 12.67 -0.49
N ARG A 295 -12.03 11.71 -0.14
CA ARG A 295 -12.40 10.43 0.51
C ARG A 295 -11.50 10.13 1.70
N TYR A 296 -12.00 9.37 2.67
CA TYR A 296 -11.19 8.84 3.77
C TYR A 296 -10.95 7.34 3.61
N ASN A 297 -9.69 6.97 3.39
CA ASN A 297 -9.23 5.60 3.27
C ASN A 297 -9.00 5.00 4.66
N GLU A 298 -9.92 4.13 5.11
CA GLU A 298 -9.87 3.54 6.45
C GLU A 298 -8.62 2.69 6.68
N LEU A 299 -8.18 1.92 5.68
CA LEU A 299 -7.00 1.04 5.77
C LEU A 299 -5.73 1.86 5.99
N LYS A 300 -5.51 2.89 5.15
CA LYS A 300 -4.29 3.71 5.24
C LYS A 300 -4.39 4.81 6.30
N THR A 301 -5.55 4.94 6.94
CA THR A 301 -5.98 6.02 7.84
C THR A 301 -5.65 7.41 7.27
N GLN A 302 -5.99 7.62 6.00
CA GLN A 302 -5.49 8.73 5.19
C GLN A 302 -6.60 9.41 4.39
N ILE A 303 -6.51 10.73 4.23
CA ILE A 303 -7.39 11.49 3.34
C ILE A 303 -6.78 11.49 1.95
N GLU A 304 -7.63 11.21 0.96
CA GLU A 304 -7.26 11.17 -0.45
C GLU A 304 -8.16 12.14 -1.24
N LEU A 305 -7.58 12.83 -2.22
CA LEU A 305 -8.27 13.71 -3.15
C LEU A 305 -7.90 13.28 -4.58
N LEU A 306 -8.89 12.83 -5.36
CA LEU A 306 -8.67 12.16 -6.65
C LEU A 306 -7.76 10.93 -6.54
N ASP A 307 -8.12 10.04 -5.61
CA ASP A 307 -7.46 8.75 -5.31
C ASP A 307 -5.94 8.88 -5.08
N LYS A 308 -5.53 10.03 -4.53
CA LYS A 308 -4.15 10.38 -4.19
C LYS A 308 -4.10 10.97 -2.77
N PRO A 309 -3.10 10.62 -1.96
CA PRO A 309 -2.82 11.27 -0.68
C PRO A 309 -2.93 12.81 -0.74
N LEU A 310 -3.79 13.38 0.10
CA LEU A 310 -3.85 14.82 0.30
C LEU A 310 -2.93 15.22 1.47
N ASP A 311 -2.00 16.14 1.21
CA ASP A 311 -1.17 16.75 2.24
C ASP A 311 -1.98 17.80 3.02
N LEU A 312 -2.18 17.54 4.31
CA LEU A 312 -2.94 18.41 5.21
C LEU A 312 -2.14 19.64 5.67
N ASP A 313 -0.81 19.66 5.55
CA ASP A 313 0.02 20.82 5.88
C ASP A 313 0.08 21.84 4.72
N GLN A 314 -0.30 21.42 3.50
CA GLN A 314 -0.43 22.30 2.33
C GLN A 314 -1.88 22.63 1.97
N VAL A 315 -2.86 22.11 2.72
CA VAL A 315 -4.28 22.19 2.34
C VAL A 315 -4.83 23.63 2.28
N ARG A 316 -4.37 24.54 3.15
CA ARG A 316 -4.70 25.98 3.08
C ARG A 316 -4.23 26.62 1.78
N LEU A 317 -2.97 26.38 1.38
CA LEU A 317 -2.43 26.91 0.12
C LEU A 317 -3.22 26.39 -1.08
N ARG A 318 -3.58 25.10 -1.05
CA ARG A 318 -4.37 24.47 -2.10
C ARG A 318 -5.79 25.03 -2.19
N ILE A 319 -6.47 25.25 -1.06
CA ILE A 319 -7.79 25.90 -1.00
C ILE A 319 -7.72 27.35 -1.50
N ALA A 320 -6.67 28.10 -1.14
CA ALA A 320 -6.49 29.47 -1.63
C ALA A 320 -6.29 29.51 -3.16
N LEU A 321 -5.47 28.61 -3.72
CA LEU A 321 -5.22 28.54 -5.17
C LEU A 321 -6.41 28.00 -5.99
N GLU A 322 -7.21 27.08 -5.43
CA GLU A 322 -8.34 26.49 -6.15
C GLU A 322 -9.67 27.25 -5.96
N PHE A 323 -9.87 27.99 -4.86
CA PHE A 323 -11.15 28.66 -4.52
C PHE A 323 -11.07 30.16 -4.23
N ASP A 324 -9.88 30.78 -4.28
CA ASP A 324 -9.66 32.19 -3.86
C ASP A 324 -10.16 32.47 -2.43
N LEU A 325 -9.97 31.49 -1.53
CA LEU A 325 -10.37 31.57 -0.13
C LEU A 325 -9.15 31.52 0.80
N ASP A 326 -8.91 32.59 1.56
CA ASP A 326 -8.08 32.46 2.75
C ASP A 326 -8.89 31.83 3.90
N VAL A 327 -8.56 30.58 4.19
CA VAL A 327 -9.13 29.76 5.28
C VAL A 327 -8.02 29.50 6.30
N PRO A 328 -8.21 29.78 7.61
CA PRO A 328 -7.25 29.42 8.64
C PRO A 328 -6.90 27.92 8.59
N MET A 329 -5.63 27.55 8.80
CA MET A 329 -5.18 26.15 8.61
C MET A 329 -6.01 25.15 9.41
N GLN A 330 -6.39 25.49 10.65
CA GLN A 330 -7.21 24.65 11.52
C GLN A 330 -8.63 24.44 10.97
N ASP A 331 -9.26 25.49 10.42
CA ASP A 331 -10.57 25.39 9.76
C ASP A 331 -10.45 24.58 8.46
N ALA A 332 -9.39 24.81 7.67
CA ALA A 332 -9.14 24.11 6.41
C ALA A 332 -8.96 22.60 6.63
N GLN A 333 -8.13 22.22 7.61
CA GLN A 333 -7.94 20.83 8.03
C GLN A 333 -9.23 20.23 8.57
N ALA A 334 -9.99 20.94 9.43
CA ALA A 334 -11.24 20.44 9.99
C ALA A 334 -12.34 20.22 8.95
N ILE A 335 -12.48 21.12 7.97
CA ILE A 335 -13.41 21.00 6.84
C ILE A 335 -13.05 19.77 5.99
N VAL A 336 -11.79 19.64 5.62
CA VAL A 336 -11.31 18.52 4.79
C VAL A 336 -11.39 17.20 5.53
N GLU A 337 -11.07 17.16 6.83
CA GLU A 337 -11.29 16.00 7.69
C GLU A 337 -12.77 15.60 7.80
N ASN A 338 -13.69 16.57 7.83
CA ASN A 338 -15.11 16.28 7.94
C ASN A 338 -15.69 15.75 6.62
N LEU A 339 -15.44 16.45 5.51
CA LEU A 339 -15.91 16.07 4.18
C LEU A 339 -15.30 14.73 3.72
N ALA A 340 -14.02 14.45 4.00
CA ALA A 340 -13.42 13.15 3.71
C ALA A 340 -14.10 12.00 4.47
N LYS A 341 -14.53 12.24 5.72
CA LYS A 341 -15.22 11.24 6.55
C LYS A 341 -16.67 11.00 6.12
N GLU A 342 -17.34 11.98 5.50
CA GLU A 342 -18.63 11.74 4.83
C GLU A 342 -18.47 10.69 3.69
N ASN A 343 -17.33 10.69 3.00
CA ASN A 343 -16.98 9.74 1.94
C ASN A 343 -15.94 8.69 2.39
N THR A 344 -16.16 8.10 3.56
CA THR A 344 -15.31 7.02 4.10
C THR A 344 -15.42 5.74 3.26
N TYR A 345 -14.31 5.04 3.02
CA TYR A 345 -14.27 3.74 2.32
C TYR A 345 -13.11 2.85 2.79
N HIS A 346 -13.22 1.53 2.58
CA HIS A 346 -12.17 0.59 2.91
C HIS A 346 -11.76 -0.23 1.66
N PRO A 347 -10.59 0.04 1.04
CA PRO A 347 -10.29 -0.41 -0.33
C PRO A 347 -10.34 -1.93 -0.54
N ILE A 348 -10.04 -2.73 0.49
CA ILE A 348 -10.13 -4.19 0.43
C ILE A 348 -11.58 -4.67 0.60
N ALA A 349 -12.39 -3.97 1.39
CA ALA A 349 -13.79 -4.33 1.59
C ALA A 349 -14.59 -4.07 0.31
N ASP A 350 -14.39 -2.90 -0.29
CA ASP A 350 -14.91 -2.49 -1.60
C ASP A 350 -14.50 -3.48 -2.71
N TYR A 351 -13.23 -3.91 -2.73
CA TYR A 351 -12.72 -4.93 -3.66
C TYR A 351 -13.44 -6.27 -3.49
N LEU A 352 -13.57 -6.77 -2.25
CA LEU A 352 -14.28 -8.02 -1.97
C LEU A 352 -15.77 -7.93 -2.33
N ASP A 353 -16.43 -6.79 -2.10
CA ASP A 353 -17.83 -6.59 -2.49
C ASP A 353 -17.99 -6.46 -4.01
N THR A 354 -17.05 -5.84 -4.70
CA THR A 354 -16.96 -5.81 -6.17
C THR A 354 -16.82 -7.22 -6.73
N LEU A 355 -15.94 -8.05 -6.16
CA LEU A 355 -15.79 -9.46 -6.54
C LEU A 355 -17.07 -10.27 -6.28
N ALA A 356 -17.79 -10.02 -5.19
CA ALA A 356 -19.07 -10.67 -4.91
C ALA A 356 -20.22 -10.26 -5.85
N GLN A 357 -20.12 -9.09 -6.50
CA GLN A 357 -21.02 -8.65 -7.56
C GLN A 357 -20.60 -9.22 -8.93
N GLN A 358 -19.30 -9.24 -9.23
CA GLN A 358 -18.73 -9.78 -10.46
C GLN A 358 -18.87 -11.31 -10.56
N TYR A 359 -18.80 -11.99 -9.42
CA TYR A 359 -18.96 -13.44 -9.29
C TYR A 359 -20.03 -13.76 -8.23
N PRO A 360 -21.34 -13.64 -8.55
CA PRO A 360 -22.42 -13.92 -7.58
C PRO A 360 -22.43 -15.37 -7.08
N GLN A 361 -22.04 -16.30 -7.96
CA GLN A 361 -21.82 -17.72 -7.69
C GLN A 361 -20.41 -18.08 -8.19
N PRO A 362 -19.36 -17.87 -7.38
CA PRO A 362 -18.01 -18.25 -7.75
C PRO A 362 -17.84 -19.76 -7.61
N ASP A 363 -17.03 -20.35 -8.50
CA ASP A 363 -16.58 -21.73 -8.35
C ASP A 363 -15.72 -21.85 -7.08
N LEU A 364 -16.18 -22.65 -6.12
CA LEU A 364 -15.50 -22.85 -4.84
C LEU A 364 -14.35 -23.86 -4.95
N SER A 365 -14.38 -24.75 -5.95
CA SER A 365 -13.37 -25.81 -6.14
C SER A 365 -12.00 -25.28 -6.52
N ILE A 366 -11.93 -24.02 -7.00
CA ILE A 366 -10.67 -23.29 -7.21
C ILE A 366 -9.81 -23.19 -5.94
N LEU A 367 -10.35 -23.46 -4.76
CA LEU A 367 -9.66 -23.44 -3.48
C LEU A 367 -9.15 -24.81 -3.00
N ASP A 368 -9.59 -25.91 -3.60
CA ASP A 368 -9.44 -27.25 -3.01
C ASP A 368 -8.07 -27.91 -3.29
N ASP A 369 -7.40 -27.56 -4.40
CA ASP A 369 -6.05 -28.04 -4.77
C ASP A 369 -4.97 -26.95 -4.79
N LEU A 370 -5.20 -25.77 -4.19
CA LEU A 370 -4.30 -24.60 -4.34
C LEU A 370 -2.81 -24.87 -4.02
N ALA A 371 -2.50 -25.55 -2.92
CA ALA A 371 -1.12 -25.85 -2.55
C ALA A 371 -0.50 -26.89 -3.50
N SER A 372 -1.27 -27.90 -3.91
CA SER A 372 -0.87 -28.85 -4.97
C SER A 372 -0.59 -28.12 -6.30
N ARG A 373 -1.48 -27.20 -6.70
CA ARG A 373 -1.42 -26.41 -7.94
C ARG A 373 -0.24 -25.46 -7.97
N TYR A 374 -0.04 -24.64 -6.93
CA TYR A 374 0.99 -23.60 -6.90
C TYR A 374 2.35 -24.08 -6.36
N PHE A 375 2.36 -24.87 -5.28
CA PHE A 375 3.58 -25.24 -4.55
C PHE A 375 4.10 -26.64 -4.87
N GLY A 376 3.22 -27.56 -5.31
CA GLY A 376 3.58 -28.92 -5.69
C GLY A 376 3.61 -29.90 -4.51
N THR A 377 2.58 -29.82 -3.65
CA THR A 377 2.40 -30.72 -2.50
C THR A 377 1.22 -31.67 -2.71
N ASP A 378 1.42 -32.96 -2.48
CA ASP A 378 0.36 -33.96 -2.62
C ASP A 378 -0.45 -34.20 -1.32
N GLU A 379 0.03 -33.67 -0.19
CA GLU A 379 -0.62 -33.77 1.13
C GLU A 379 -1.84 -32.81 1.26
N PRO A 380 -3.07 -33.32 1.47
CA PRO A 380 -4.29 -32.51 1.53
C PRO A 380 -4.30 -31.39 2.58
N LEU A 381 -3.64 -31.57 3.72
CA LEU A 381 -3.65 -30.59 4.81
C LEU A 381 -3.02 -29.24 4.41
N HIS A 382 -2.07 -29.24 3.46
CA HIS A 382 -1.51 -27.99 2.89
C HIS A 382 -2.54 -27.19 2.07
N ASN A 383 -3.43 -27.86 1.34
CA ASN A 383 -4.52 -27.19 0.62
C ASN A 383 -5.49 -26.54 1.62
N LEU A 384 -5.79 -27.27 2.71
CA LEU A 384 -6.64 -26.76 3.78
C LEU A 384 -6.03 -25.53 4.47
N TYR A 385 -4.74 -25.55 4.81
CA TYR A 385 -4.03 -24.39 5.36
C TYR A 385 -4.22 -23.13 4.51
N LEU A 386 -3.95 -23.20 3.20
CA LEU A 386 -4.07 -22.04 2.31
C LEU A 386 -5.54 -21.60 2.15
N ARG A 387 -6.49 -22.54 2.02
CA ARG A 387 -7.94 -22.27 2.00
C ARG A 387 -8.40 -21.55 3.27
N LYS A 388 -7.98 -21.99 4.46
CA LYS A 388 -8.28 -21.35 5.75
C LYS A 388 -7.62 -19.96 5.86
N THR A 389 -6.39 -19.79 5.37
CA THR A 389 -5.68 -18.49 5.34
C THR A 389 -6.45 -17.43 4.55
N LEU A 390 -6.97 -17.78 3.37
CA LEU A 390 -7.74 -16.86 2.53
C LEU A 390 -9.05 -16.43 3.23
N ILE A 391 -9.76 -17.36 3.86
CA ILE A 391 -10.99 -17.06 4.61
C ILE A 391 -10.66 -16.23 5.85
N ALA A 392 -9.52 -16.46 6.51
CA ALA A 392 -9.05 -15.65 7.64
C ALA A 392 -8.74 -14.20 7.22
N ALA A 393 -8.15 -14.01 6.04
CA ALA A 393 -7.88 -12.69 5.47
C ALA A 393 -9.16 -11.92 5.13
N VAL A 394 -10.17 -12.59 4.57
CA VAL A 394 -11.50 -12.01 4.38
C VAL A 394 -12.16 -11.69 5.74
N ALA A 395 -12.11 -12.62 6.71
CA ALA A 395 -12.69 -12.44 8.03
C ALA A 395 -12.06 -11.27 8.79
N ARG A 396 -10.75 -11.07 8.67
CA ARG A 396 -10.02 -9.93 9.25
C ARG A 396 -10.55 -8.58 8.76
N VAL A 397 -10.93 -8.47 7.47
CA VAL A 397 -11.46 -7.23 6.88
C VAL A 397 -12.97 -7.07 7.14
N LYS A 398 -13.75 -8.14 7.00
CA LYS A 398 -15.21 -8.10 7.17
C LYS A 398 -15.66 -8.25 8.64
N SER A 399 -14.74 -8.56 9.55
CA SER A 399 -14.92 -8.58 11.02
C SER A 399 -13.61 -8.18 11.71
N PRO A 400 -13.24 -6.87 11.70
CA PRO A 400 -12.02 -6.37 12.32
C PRO A 400 -11.85 -6.84 13.77
N GLY A 401 -10.65 -7.35 14.11
CA GLY A 401 -10.37 -7.88 15.44
C GLY A 401 -10.90 -9.28 15.72
N CYS A 402 -11.32 -10.03 14.68
CA CYS A 402 -11.59 -11.48 14.79
C CYS A 402 -10.38 -12.24 15.39
N LYS A 403 -10.60 -13.48 15.88
CA LYS A 403 -9.47 -14.33 16.32
C LYS A 403 -8.83 -15.02 15.12
N HIS A 404 -7.53 -14.84 14.98
CA HIS A 404 -6.63 -15.63 14.13
C HIS A 404 -5.23 -15.41 14.72
N ASP A 405 -4.65 -16.44 15.35
CA ASP A 405 -3.31 -16.43 15.96
C ASP A 405 -2.36 -17.43 15.31
N GLU A 406 -2.63 -17.72 14.04
CA GLU A 406 -1.92 -18.63 13.14
C GLU A 406 -1.28 -17.83 11.99
N ALA A 407 -0.24 -18.37 11.34
CA ALA A 407 0.43 -17.79 10.18
C ALA A 407 0.91 -18.86 9.19
N THR A 408 0.87 -18.57 7.90
CA THR A 408 1.19 -19.54 6.84
C THR A 408 2.59 -19.32 6.30
N ILE A 409 3.44 -20.34 6.42
CA ILE A 409 4.88 -20.24 6.16
C ILE A 409 5.24 -21.10 4.94
N LEU A 410 5.73 -20.46 3.87
CA LEU A 410 6.21 -21.18 2.68
C LEU A 410 7.69 -21.54 2.85
N VAL A 411 7.99 -22.84 2.93
CA VAL A 411 9.34 -23.42 3.01
C VAL A 411 9.78 -23.83 1.61
N GLY A 412 11.05 -23.69 1.24
CA GLY A 412 11.58 -24.28 0.00
C GLY A 412 12.78 -23.55 -0.56
N GLY A 413 13.21 -23.93 -1.77
CA GLY A 413 14.37 -23.33 -2.43
C GLY A 413 14.32 -21.81 -2.60
N GLN A 414 15.49 -21.18 -2.71
CA GLN A 414 15.60 -19.76 -3.05
C GLN A 414 15.17 -19.52 -4.51
N GLY A 415 14.54 -18.38 -4.80
CA GLY A 415 14.19 -17.97 -6.16
C GLY A 415 12.97 -18.67 -6.80
N ILE A 416 12.31 -19.60 -6.11
CA ILE A 416 11.10 -20.30 -6.62
C ILE A 416 9.84 -19.43 -6.66
N GLY A 417 9.87 -18.22 -6.09
CA GLY A 417 8.79 -17.22 -6.15
C GLY A 417 7.94 -17.05 -4.88
N LYS A 418 8.40 -17.54 -3.71
CA LYS A 418 7.60 -17.59 -2.47
C LYS A 418 7.02 -16.23 -2.05
N SER A 419 7.85 -15.20 -1.89
CA SER A 419 7.37 -13.86 -1.48
C SER A 419 6.53 -13.20 -2.57
N THR A 420 6.90 -13.42 -3.84
CA THR A 420 6.11 -12.97 -5.00
C THR A 420 4.72 -13.62 -5.05
N PHE A 421 4.54 -14.84 -4.55
CA PHE A 421 3.20 -15.44 -4.41
C PHE A 421 2.33 -14.61 -3.45
N TRP A 422 2.85 -14.26 -2.26
CA TRP A 422 2.10 -13.43 -1.32
C TRP A 422 1.86 -12.01 -1.84
N GLU A 423 2.89 -11.36 -2.38
CA GLU A 423 2.83 -10.02 -2.98
C GLU A 423 1.75 -9.93 -4.08
N LYS A 424 1.65 -10.96 -4.94
CA LYS A 424 0.69 -10.98 -6.04
C LYS A 424 -0.70 -11.45 -5.61
N LEU A 425 -0.82 -12.38 -4.66
CA LEU A 425 -2.09 -12.81 -4.10
C LEU A 425 -2.79 -11.66 -3.37
N PHE A 426 -2.12 -11.02 -2.40
CA PHE A 426 -2.66 -9.86 -1.68
C PHE A 426 -2.69 -8.61 -2.56
N GLY A 427 -1.71 -8.44 -3.45
CA GLY A 427 -1.52 -7.26 -4.30
C GLY A 427 -0.66 -6.21 -3.61
N SER A 428 0.33 -5.67 -4.33
CA SER A 428 1.37 -4.76 -3.80
C SER A 428 0.88 -3.48 -3.13
N ASN A 429 -0.36 -3.06 -3.35
CA ASN A 429 -0.98 -1.92 -2.64
C ASN A 429 -1.48 -2.26 -1.22
N TRP A 430 -1.60 -3.55 -0.89
CA TRP A 430 -2.15 -4.11 0.35
C TRP A 430 -1.25 -5.18 0.97
N PHE A 431 0.02 -5.22 0.58
CA PHE A 431 1.01 -6.20 1.05
C PHE A 431 2.32 -5.51 1.46
N THR A 432 3.04 -6.09 2.42
CA THR A 432 4.43 -5.73 2.73
C THR A 432 5.23 -6.93 3.23
N ASP A 433 6.48 -7.01 2.83
CA ASP A 433 7.53 -7.94 3.28
C ASP A 433 8.50 -7.30 4.30
N GLU A 434 8.31 -6.01 4.62
CA GLU A 434 9.16 -5.26 5.56
C GLU A 434 8.75 -5.45 7.04
N LEU A 435 8.21 -6.61 7.46
CA LEU A 435 7.76 -6.81 8.84
C LEU A 435 8.96 -7.06 9.79
N GLY A 436 9.30 -6.04 10.58
CA GLY A 436 10.46 -5.95 11.46
C GLY A 436 10.30 -6.63 12.83
N ASP A 437 10.82 -6.00 13.90
CA ASP A 437 10.61 -6.53 15.26
C ASP A 437 9.20 -6.22 15.76
N ALA A 438 8.44 -7.27 16.09
CA ALA A 438 7.03 -7.18 16.46
C ALA A 438 6.72 -6.34 17.72
N ASN A 439 7.74 -5.86 18.43
CA ASN A 439 7.60 -4.95 19.57
C ASN A 439 7.78 -3.45 19.21
N GLU A 440 8.19 -3.12 17.98
CA GLU A 440 8.41 -1.74 17.55
C GLU A 440 7.10 -1.06 17.15
N LYS A 441 6.96 0.21 17.53
CA LYS A 441 5.72 1.00 17.31
C LYS A 441 5.36 1.12 15.84
N ASP A 442 6.37 1.24 14.98
CA ASP A 442 6.17 1.48 13.55
C ASP A 442 5.75 0.19 12.82
N GLU A 443 6.10 -0.98 13.35
CA GLU A 443 5.61 -2.28 12.88
C GLU A 443 4.13 -2.48 13.23
N LEU A 444 3.67 -2.02 14.39
CA LEU A 444 2.24 -1.93 14.69
C LEU A 444 1.52 -0.95 13.75
N MET A 445 2.17 0.15 13.34
CA MET A 445 1.59 1.08 12.36
C MET A 445 1.57 0.50 10.93
N LYS A 446 2.52 -0.36 10.55
CA LYS A 446 2.43 -1.18 9.32
C LYS A 446 1.29 -2.19 9.40
N LEU A 447 1.12 -2.86 10.54
CA LEU A 447 0.12 -3.93 10.75
C LEU A 447 -1.32 -3.51 10.43
N HIS A 448 -1.67 -2.24 10.63
CA HIS A 448 -3.01 -1.71 10.30
C HIS A 448 -3.14 -1.13 8.89
N ARG A 449 -2.05 -0.99 8.11
CA ARG A 449 -2.04 -0.37 6.78
C ARG A 449 -2.01 -1.36 5.61
N PHE A 450 -1.81 -2.64 5.88
CA PHE A 450 -1.73 -3.72 4.89
C PHE A 450 -2.68 -4.87 5.25
N TRP A 451 -2.99 -5.72 4.26
CA TRP A 451 -3.88 -6.88 4.41
C TRP A 451 -3.11 -8.17 4.73
N GLY A 452 -2.02 -8.42 4.01
CA GLY A 452 -1.06 -9.47 4.30
C GLY A 452 0.30 -8.86 4.64
N LEU A 453 0.95 -9.37 5.68
CA LEU A 453 2.32 -9.01 6.03
C LEU A 453 3.19 -10.27 6.08
N GLU A 454 4.30 -10.27 5.35
CA GLU A 454 5.26 -11.36 5.30
C GLU A 454 6.41 -11.15 6.29
N TRP A 455 6.69 -12.17 7.10
CA TRP A 455 8.02 -12.38 7.68
C TRP A 455 8.93 -13.06 6.66
N ALA A 456 9.76 -12.27 5.98
CA ALA A 456 10.87 -12.77 5.18
C ALA A 456 12.01 -13.26 6.10
N GLU A 457 12.71 -14.33 5.71
CA GLU A 457 13.67 -15.04 6.58
C GLU A 457 13.04 -15.35 7.96
N PHE A 458 11.84 -15.96 7.97
CA PHE A 458 11.01 -16.25 9.16
C PHE A 458 11.80 -16.86 10.34
N GLU A 459 12.77 -17.73 10.05
CA GLU A 459 13.72 -18.30 11.00
C GLU A 459 14.42 -17.24 11.86
N THR A 460 14.73 -16.07 11.31
CA THR A 460 15.41 -14.95 12.01
C THR A 460 14.48 -14.18 12.94
N VAL A 461 13.16 -14.25 12.71
CA VAL A 461 12.13 -13.71 13.60
C VAL A 461 11.87 -14.70 14.72
N TYR A 462 11.72 -15.99 14.39
CA TYR A 462 11.45 -17.05 15.35
C TYR A 462 12.61 -17.30 16.33
N LYS A 463 13.87 -17.20 15.87
CA LYS A 463 15.07 -17.40 16.70
C LYS A 463 15.41 -16.21 17.61
N ARG A 464 14.64 -15.10 17.60
CA ARG A 464 14.83 -13.98 18.54
C ARG A 464 14.44 -14.37 19.97
N LYS A 465 14.99 -13.63 20.95
CA LYS A 465 15.00 -13.97 22.38
C LYS A 465 13.64 -14.08 23.08
N ASP A 466 12.50 -13.83 22.42
CA ASP A 466 11.20 -13.81 23.07
C ASP A 466 10.04 -14.36 22.22
N VAL A 467 10.00 -15.69 22.10
CA VAL A 467 8.86 -16.45 21.55
C VAL A 467 7.55 -16.19 22.33
N SER A 468 7.62 -15.73 23.60
CA SER A 468 6.43 -15.34 24.36
C SER A 468 5.83 -14.03 23.83
N SER A 469 6.66 -13.04 23.51
CA SER A 469 6.21 -11.81 22.84
C SER A 469 5.72 -12.07 21.42
N LEU A 470 6.31 -13.00 20.66
CA LEU A 470 5.76 -13.42 19.36
C LEU A 470 4.36 -14.07 19.50
N LYS A 471 4.19 -14.99 20.45
CA LYS A 471 2.87 -15.60 20.76
C LYS A 471 1.85 -14.55 21.18
N LYS A 472 2.24 -13.57 22.02
CA LYS A 472 1.40 -12.44 22.41
C LYS A 472 1.01 -11.62 21.19
N PHE A 473 1.98 -11.24 20.35
CA PHE A 473 1.74 -10.48 19.12
C PHE A 473 0.74 -11.19 18.21
N MET A 474 0.90 -12.48 17.91
CA MET A 474 -0.07 -13.22 17.08
C MET A 474 -1.47 -13.32 17.72
N THR A 475 -1.55 -13.40 19.06
CA THR A 475 -2.83 -13.58 19.78
C THR A 475 -3.63 -12.28 19.94
N THR A 476 -3.00 -11.11 19.84
CA THR A 476 -3.68 -9.81 19.97
C THR A 476 -4.76 -9.62 18.89
N LYS A 477 -5.90 -9.04 19.30
CA LYS A 477 -7.04 -8.70 18.41
C LYS A 477 -7.16 -7.21 18.10
N ILE A 478 -6.82 -6.37 19.07
CA ILE A 478 -6.99 -4.92 19.07
C ILE A 478 -5.71 -4.34 19.65
N ASP A 479 -5.09 -3.40 18.94
CA ASP A 479 -3.86 -2.76 19.37
C ASP A 479 -4.18 -1.35 19.91
N PRO A 480 -3.83 -1.05 21.17
CA PRO A 480 -4.06 0.26 21.77
C PRO A 480 -2.93 1.22 21.35
N ILE A 481 -3.11 1.92 20.22
CA ILE A 481 -2.08 2.77 19.60
C ILE A 481 -2.33 4.26 19.89
N ARG A 482 -1.27 4.96 20.30
CA ARG A 482 -1.21 6.42 20.31
C ARG A 482 -0.39 6.91 19.11
N THR A 483 -1.08 7.33 18.04
CA THR A 483 -0.44 7.95 16.88
C THR A 483 0.33 9.21 17.29
N PRO A 484 1.32 9.66 16.51
CA PRO A 484 1.87 11.01 16.65
C PRO A 484 0.74 12.05 16.76
N TYR A 485 0.97 13.08 17.57
CA TYR A 485 0.06 14.21 17.83
C TYR A 485 -1.30 13.87 18.48
N SER A 486 -1.70 12.59 18.63
CA SER A 486 -2.94 12.24 19.33
C SER A 486 -2.85 12.49 20.84
N ARG A 487 -3.84 13.21 21.36
CA ARG A 487 -4.01 13.48 22.80
C ARG A 487 -4.48 12.24 23.56
N SER A 488 -5.36 11.44 22.94
CA SER A 488 -5.84 10.17 23.47
C SER A 488 -5.14 8.97 22.81
N LEU A 489 -5.22 7.83 23.48
CA LEU A 489 -4.97 6.52 22.88
C LEU A 489 -6.22 6.08 22.09
N LYS A 490 -6.05 5.36 20.99
CA LYS A 490 -7.12 4.79 20.18
C LYS A 490 -6.97 3.28 20.07
N GLU A 491 -8.08 2.57 20.01
CA GLU A 491 -8.13 1.13 19.78
C GLU A 491 -8.22 0.84 18.29
N TYR A 492 -7.28 0.07 17.76
CA TYR A 492 -7.27 -0.35 16.35
C TYR A 492 -7.52 -1.86 16.27
N PRO A 493 -8.71 -2.31 15.84
CA PRO A 493 -8.96 -3.73 15.59
C PRO A 493 -8.14 -4.21 14.38
N ARG A 494 -7.53 -5.39 14.48
CA ARG A 494 -6.65 -5.92 13.44
C ARG A 494 -7.42 -6.42 12.23
N GLN A 495 -7.01 -5.92 11.05
CA GLN A 495 -7.58 -6.24 9.73
C GLN A 495 -6.61 -7.01 8.82
N SER A 496 -5.48 -7.44 9.37
CA SER A 496 -4.38 -8.09 8.66
C SER A 496 -4.18 -9.55 9.04
N VAL A 497 -3.56 -10.32 8.14
CA VAL A 497 -3.04 -11.67 8.38
C VAL A 497 -1.52 -11.70 8.28
N LEU A 498 -0.93 -12.68 8.95
CA LEU A 498 0.51 -12.89 8.99
C LEU A 498 0.86 -14.09 8.13
N VAL A 499 1.83 -13.93 7.25
CA VAL A 499 2.41 -14.98 6.42
C VAL A 499 3.93 -14.95 6.56
N GLY A 500 4.63 -15.92 6.00
CA GLY A 500 6.09 -15.95 6.03
C GLY A 500 6.69 -16.76 4.91
N THR A 501 7.98 -16.56 4.68
CA THR A 501 8.77 -17.41 3.78
C THR A 501 10.15 -17.69 4.35
N THR A 502 10.69 -18.86 4.00
CA THR A 502 11.99 -19.33 4.50
C THR A 502 12.67 -20.26 3.49
N ASN A 503 14.00 -20.37 3.61
CA ASN A 503 14.81 -21.35 2.88
C ASN A 503 15.35 -22.46 3.79
N GLU A 504 15.17 -22.35 5.11
CA GLU A 504 15.53 -23.38 6.08
C GLU A 504 14.38 -24.39 6.26
N GLN A 505 14.71 -25.61 6.72
CA GLN A 505 13.71 -26.62 7.12
C GLN A 505 13.51 -26.63 8.65
N GLU A 506 14.59 -26.53 9.44
CA GLU A 506 14.57 -26.49 10.91
C GLU A 506 14.17 -25.11 11.47
N ILE A 507 12.92 -24.70 11.26
CA ILE A 507 12.43 -23.36 11.62
C ILE A 507 11.73 -23.27 12.99
N LEU A 508 11.33 -24.41 13.59
CA LEU A 508 10.60 -24.43 14.87
C LEU A 508 11.49 -24.87 16.04
N SER A 509 11.87 -23.93 16.91
CA SER A 509 12.68 -24.20 18.11
C SER A 509 11.90 -24.29 19.43
N ASP A 510 10.58 -24.04 19.44
CA ASP A 510 9.71 -24.18 20.61
C ASP A 510 8.48 -25.05 20.29
N PRO A 511 8.46 -26.32 20.75
CA PRO A 511 7.33 -27.25 20.55
C PRO A 511 5.99 -26.72 21.08
N THR A 512 5.99 -25.78 22.05
CA THR A 512 4.75 -25.17 22.58
C THR A 512 4.23 -24.01 21.73
N GLY A 513 4.89 -23.71 20.61
CA GLY A 513 4.46 -22.71 19.62
C GLY A 513 4.06 -23.28 18.26
N SER A 514 4.43 -24.52 17.95
CA SER A 514 4.36 -25.14 16.61
C SER A 514 3.00 -24.99 15.90
N ARG A 515 1.89 -25.23 16.61
CA ARG A 515 0.52 -25.15 16.06
C ARG A 515 0.10 -23.80 15.46
N ARG A 516 0.87 -22.73 15.68
CA ARG A 516 0.60 -21.41 15.08
C ARG A 516 1.15 -21.29 13.65
N PHE A 517 1.88 -22.27 13.16
CA PHE A 517 2.56 -22.20 11.87
C PHE A 517 1.99 -23.26 10.94
N TRP A 518 1.30 -22.81 9.91
CA TRP A 518 0.80 -23.62 8.81
C TRP A 518 1.90 -23.70 7.76
N ILE A 519 2.79 -24.68 7.93
CA ILE A 519 3.96 -24.86 7.08
C ILE A 519 3.53 -25.52 5.77
N ILE A 520 3.97 -24.98 4.62
CA ILE A 520 3.74 -25.58 3.30
C ILE A 520 5.07 -25.63 2.52
N PRO A 521 5.56 -26.81 2.11
CA PRO A 521 6.76 -26.93 1.30
C PRO A 521 6.48 -26.65 -0.19
N ALA A 522 7.18 -25.68 -0.77
CA ALA A 522 7.17 -25.39 -2.20
C ALA A 522 8.29 -26.16 -2.91
N THR A 523 7.90 -27.24 -3.58
CA THR A 523 8.79 -28.20 -4.27
C THR A 523 9.13 -27.77 -5.70
N LYS A 524 8.28 -26.92 -6.31
CA LYS A 524 8.41 -26.42 -7.69
C LYS A 524 8.44 -24.89 -7.76
N ARG A 525 8.83 -24.36 -8.93
CA ARG A 525 8.71 -22.93 -9.24
C ARG A 525 7.23 -22.54 -9.34
N ILE A 526 6.83 -21.51 -8.61
CA ILE A 526 5.44 -21.08 -8.51
C ILE A 526 5.00 -20.38 -9.81
N PRO A 527 3.85 -20.75 -10.41
CA PRO A 527 3.35 -20.13 -11.64
C PRO A 527 2.68 -18.77 -11.37
N ILE A 528 3.47 -17.72 -11.17
CA ILE A 528 2.98 -16.36 -10.85
C ILE A 528 2.00 -15.81 -11.91
N ASP A 529 2.25 -16.04 -13.20
CA ASP A 529 1.31 -15.67 -14.27
C ASP A 529 -0.11 -16.24 -14.03
N GLN A 530 -0.19 -17.50 -13.61
CA GLN A 530 -1.46 -18.18 -13.34
C GLN A 530 -2.11 -17.64 -12.06
N LEU A 531 -1.32 -17.25 -11.06
CA LEU A 531 -1.80 -16.59 -9.86
C LEU A 531 -2.45 -15.24 -10.19
N GLU A 532 -1.82 -14.41 -11.03
CA GLU A 532 -2.42 -13.14 -11.48
C GLU A 532 -3.72 -13.35 -12.29
N GLU A 533 -3.89 -14.49 -12.95
CA GLU A 533 -5.08 -14.88 -13.73
C GLU A 533 -6.21 -15.51 -12.87
N GLU A 534 -5.89 -16.05 -11.70
CA GLU A 534 -6.84 -16.73 -10.79
C GLU A 534 -7.19 -15.91 -9.54
N ARG A 535 -6.34 -14.95 -9.13
CA ARG A 535 -6.45 -14.10 -7.91
C ARG A 535 -7.88 -13.65 -7.59
N ASP A 536 -8.54 -13.00 -8.54
CA ASP A 536 -9.87 -12.42 -8.33
C ASP A 536 -10.95 -13.49 -8.10
N ARG A 537 -10.81 -14.66 -8.73
CA ARG A 537 -11.69 -15.83 -8.52
C ARG A 537 -11.38 -16.53 -7.18
N ILE A 538 -10.10 -16.63 -6.82
CA ILE A 538 -9.66 -17.16 -5.51
C ILE A 538 -10.23 -16.31 -4.37
N TRP A 539 -10.15 -14.98 -4.45
CA TRP A 539 -10.75 -14.09 -3.44
C TRP A 539 -12.28 -14.10 -3.45
N ALA A 540 -12.93 -14.19 -4.62
CA ALA A 540 -14.38 -14.33 -4.71
C ALA A 540 -14.88 -15.63 -4.03
N ALA A 541 -14.21 -16.76 -4.28
CA ALA A 541 -14.51 -18.04 -3.64
C ALA A 541 -14.28 -17.99 -2.12
N ALA A 542 -13.16 -17.40 -1.67
CA ALA A 542 -12.87 -17.25 -0.24
C ALA A 542 -13.91 -16.37 0.47
N TYR A 543 -14.38 -15.31 -0.18
CA TYR A 543 -15.44 -14.46 0.35
C TYR A 543 -16.81 -15.15 0.33
N ALA A 544 -17.12 -15.95 -0.69
CA ALA A 544 -18.33 -16.76 -0.70
C ALA A 544 -18.35 -17.77 0.47
N LEU A 545 -17.23 -18.45 0.75
CA LEU A 545 -17.10 -19.34 1.91
C LEU A 545 -17.26 -18.60 3.24
N TYR A 546 -16.64 -17.42 3.40
CA TYR A 546 -16.86 -16.58 4.58
C TYR A 546 -18.35 -16.21 4.76
N ARG A 547 -19.04 -15.80 3.68
CA ARG A 547 -20.48 -15.49 3.70
C ARG A 547 -21.35 -16.70 4.02
N SER A 548 -20.93 -17.92 3.67
CA SER A 548 -21.64 -19.16 4.05
C SER A 548 -21.29 -19.66 5.46
N GLY A 549 -20.47 -18.93 6.23
CA GLY A 549 -20.11 -19.28 7.62
C GLY A 549 -19.01 -20.34 7.74
N GLU A 550 -18.22 -20.59 6.70
CA GLU A 550 -17.08 -21.52 6.76
C GLU A 550 -16.04 -21.01 7.76
N LYS A 551 -15.58 -21.92 8.64
CA LYS A 551 -14.59 -21.59 9.67
C LYS A 551 -13.22 -21.35 9.02
N TRP A 552 -12.53 -20.27 9.41
CA TRP A 552 -11.17 -19.96 8.96
C TRP A 552 -10.05 -20.54 9.86
N TYR A 553 -10.40 -21.44 10.77
CA TYR A 553 -9.47 -22.15 11.64
C TYR A 553 -9.63 -23.67 11.46
N LEU A 554 -8.59 -24.42 11.80
CA LEU A 554 -8.59 -25.89 11.81
C LEU A 554 -9.44 -26.44 12.97
N ASP A 555 -9.93 -27.67 12.83
CA ASP A 555 -10.53 -28.40 13.95
C ASP A 555 -9.51 -29.23 14.75
N TRP A 556 -9.98 -29.97 15.74
CA TRP A 556 -9.11 -30.73 16.64
C TRP A 556 -8.38 -31.91 15.97
N GLU A 557 -8.93 -32.47 14.89
CA GLU A 557 -8.26 -33.56 14.16
C GLU A 557 -7.16 -32.98 13.26
N ASP A 558 -7.47 -31.93 12.51
CA ASP A 558 -6.49 -31.23 11.66
C ASP A 558 -5.36 -30.59 12.48
N LEU A 559 -5.66 -30.02 13.66
CA LEU A 559 -4.64 -29.52 14.60
C LEU A 559 -3.71 -30.64 15.09
N THR A 560 -4.23 -31.84 15.32
CA THR A 560 -3.41 -32.99 15.75
C THR A 560 -2.49 -33.45 14.61
N ARG A 561 -3.00 -33.48 13.37
CA ARG A 561 -2.21 -33.78 12.17
C ARG A 561 -1.13 -32.71 11.92
N GLN A 562 -1.45 -31.43 12.11
CA GLN A 562 -0.50 -30.31 12.05
C GLN A 562 0.61 -30.47 13.10
N GLU A 563 0.29 -30.77 14.36
CA GLU A 563 1.29 -30.91 15.43
C GLU A 563 2.21 -32.12 15.19
N GLU A 564 1.76 -33.16 14.48
CA GLU A 564 2.60 -34.27 14.01
C GLU A 564 3.52 -33.83 12.85
N MET A 565 2.98 -33.26 11.77
CA MET A 565 3.77 -32.79 10.61
C MET A 565 4.77 -31.69 10.96
N ASN A 566 4.46 -30.83 11.93
CA ASN A 566 5.37 -29.79 12.40
C ASN A 566 6.54 -30.34 13.24
N LYS A 567 6.70 -31.65 13.41
CA LYS A 567 7.93 -32.29 13.93
C LYS A 567 9.06 -32.29 12.91
N ASP A 568 8.75 -32.52 11.63
CA ASP A 568 9.74 -32.57 10.54
C ASP A 568 10.44 -31.22 10.30
N TYR A 569 9.90 -30.14 10.87
CA TYR A 569 10.42 -28.77 10.80
C TYR A 569 10.94 -28.25 12.15
N GLN A 570 11.06 -29.12 13.17
CA GLN A 570 11.64 -28.75 14.46
C GLN A 570 13.16 -28.85 14.44
N THR A 571 13.84 -27.85 15.04
CA THR A 571 15.28 -27.90 15.28
C THR A 571 15.58 -28.98 16.33
N GLU A 572 16.27 -30.05 15.95
CA GLU A 572 16.71 -31.05 16.95
C GLU A 572 17.77 -30.44 17.88
N ASP A 573 17.56 -30.60 19.19
CA ASP A 573 18.54 -30.14 20.17
C ASP A 573 19.76 -31.09 20.18
N PRO A 574 21.02 -30.61 20.08
CA PRO A 574 22.22 -31.45 20.20
C PRO A 574 22.39 -32.24 21.52
N TRP A 575 21.50 -32.03 22.51
CA TRP A 575 21.39 -32.83 23.72
C TRP A 575 20.23 -33.84 23.69
N HIS A 576 19.35 -33.80 22.68
CA HIS A 576 18.15 -34.66 22.59
C HIS A 576 18.54 -36.14 22.58
N GLU A 577 19.34 -36.59 21.63
CA GLU A 577 19.79 -37.99 21.52
C GLU A 577 20.52 -38.47 22.79
N LYS A 578 21.36 -37.60 23.38
CA LYS A 578 22.13 -37.90 24.61
C LYS A 578 21.22 -38.07 25.82
N ILE A 579 20.26 -37.16 26.01
CA ILE A 579 19.26 -37.27 27.08
C ILE A 579 18.36 -38.48 26.82
N GLN A 580 17.87 -38.67 25.59
CA GLN A 580 17.00 -39.77 25.21
C GLN A 580 17.66 -41.13 25.49
N SER A 581 18.91 -41.33 25.07
CA SER A 581 19.66 -42.57 25.35
C SER A 581 19.92 -42.78 26.84
N PHE A 582 20.21 -41.72 27.61
CA PHE A 582 20.39 -41.78 29.06
C PHE A 582 19.10 -42.14 29.84
N VAL A 583 17.95 -41.59 29.42
CA VAL A 583 16.68 -41.82 30.12
C VAL A 583 15.93 -43.07 29.65
N ARG A 584 16.28 -43.64 28.49
CA ARG A 584 15.60 -44.79 27.85
C ARG A 584 15.34 -45.98 28.77
N ASN A 585 16.25 -46.25 29.70
CA ASN A 585 16.19 -47.38 30.63
C ASN A 585 15.96 -46.96 32.10
N LYS A 586 15.42 -45.76 32.33
CA LYS A 586 15.13 -45.21 33.66
C LYS A 586 13.64 -44.92 33.83
N LEU A 587 13.15 -44.97 35.07
CA LEU A 587 11.80 -44.55 35.44
C LEU A 587 11.76 -43.14 36.03
N GLU A 588 12.81 -42.75 36.77
CA GLU A 588 12.98 -41.46 37.44
C GLU A 588 14.40 -40.93 37.22
N VAL A 589 14.56 -39.61 37.09
CA VAL A 589 15.86 -38.92 36.97
C VAL A 589 15.87 -37.56 37.67
N THR A 590 17.00 -37.19 38.26
CA THR A 590 17.30 -35.81 38.67
C THR A 590 17.82 -34.97 37.50
N LEU A 591 17.78 -33.64 37.63
CA LEU A 591 18.46 -32.74 36.68
C LEU A 591 19.99 -32.85 36.77
N ASP A 592 20.51 -33.05 37.98
CA ASP A 592 21.95 -33.17 38.26
C ASP A 592 22.57 -34.41 37.60
N GLU A 593 21.88 -35.56 37.62
CA GLU A 593 22.26 -36.74 36.82
C GLU A 593 22.42 -36.44 35.33
N ILE A 594 21.54 -35.60 34.77
CA ILE A 594 21.56 -35.26 33.34
C ILE A 594 22.68 -34.26 33.06
N PHE A 595 22.90 -33.26 33.92
CA PHE A 595 24.06 -32.37 33.80
C PHE A 595 25.38 -33.15 33.87
N ARG A 596 25.49 -34.12 34.77
CA ARG A 596 26.65 -35.03 34.86
C ARG A 596 26.79 -35.90 33.61
N HIS A 597 25.70 -36.46 33.07
CA HIS A 597 25.76 -37.25 31.82
C HIS A 597 26.17 -36.42 30.60
N LEU A 598 25.76 -35.15 30.54
CA LEU A 598 26.15 -34.22 29.49
C LEU A 598 27.57 -33.64 29.67
N ASN A 599 28.31 -34.04 30.72
CA ASN A 599 29.62 -33.51 31.12
C ASN A 599 29.63 -31.97 31.29
N ILE A 600 28.57 -31.41 31.89
CA ILE A 600 28.44 -29.96 32.14
C ILE A 600 28.96 -29.64 33.55
N GLU A 601 30.14 -29.00 33.58
CA GLU A 601 30.77 -28.44 34.78
C GLU A 601 29.78 -27.58 35.60
N THR A 602 29.81 -27.71 36.93
CA THR A 602 28.84 -27.06 37.84
C THR A 602 28.78 -25.55 37.67
N GLU A 603 29.92 -24.91 37.38
CA GLU A 603 30.03 -23.46 37.12
C GLU A 603 29.28 -23.01 35.86
N ARG A 604 28.97 -23.93 34.94
CA ARG A 604 28.19 -23.69 33.71
C ARG A 604 26.73 -24.12 33.82
N GLN A 605 26.27 -24.63 34.95
CA GLN A 605 24.89 -25.09 35.13
C GLN A 605 23.91 -23.92 35.36
N ASP A 606 23.65 -23.16 34.29
CA ASP A 606 22.78 -22.00 34.35
C ASP A 606 21.28 -22.33 34.26
N MET A 607 20.45 -21.31 34.46
CA MET A 607 18.99 -21.44 34.38
C MET A 607 18.47 -21.55 32.93
N GLY A 608 19.31 -21.29 31.92
CA GLY A 608 19.02 -21.56 30.50
C GLY A 608 19.15 -23.04 30.17
N PHE A 609 20.27 -23.67 30.51
CA PHE A 609 20.52 -25.11 30.37
C PHE A 609 19.50 -25.92 31.18
N THR A 610 19.15 -25.45 32.38
CA THR A 610 18.07 -26.05 33.19
C THR A 610 16.71 -26.03 32.46
N LYS A 611 16.38 -24.94 31.74
CA LYS A 611 15.16 -24.83 30.92
C LYS A 611 15.24 -25.72 29.67
N ARG A 612 16.42 -25.82 29.03
CA ARG A 612 16.71 -26.63 27.85
C ARG A 612 16.50 -28.13 28.12
N ILE A 613 17.15 -28.66 29.16
CA ILE A 613 16.94 -30.05 29.62
C ILE A 613 15.45 -30.29 29.95
N ALA A 614 14.80 -29.34 30.63
CA ALA A 614 13.38 -29.42 30.95
C ALA A 614 12.45 -29.36 29.71
N ALA A 615 12.88 -28.81 28.57
CA ALA A 615 12.13 -28.85 27.33
C ALA A 615 12.23 -30.23 26.67
N ILE A 616 13.47 -30.73 26.51
CA ILE A 616 13.77 -32.05 25.93
C ILE A 616 13.03 -33.17 26.69
N LEU A 617 13.09 -33.15 28.02
CA LEU A 617 12.39 -34.14 28.86
C LEU A 617 10.86 -34.16 28.61
N ARG A 618 10.21 -32.99 28.45
CA ARG A 618 8.78 -32.95 28.11
C ARG A 618 8.50 -33.53 26.73
N CYS A 619 9.35 -33.28 25.74
CA CYS A 619 9.22 -33.86 24.40
C CYS A 619 9.33 -35.39 24.42
N LEU A 620 10.12 -35.93 25.35
CA LEU A 620 10.26 -37.36 25.63
C LEU A 620 9.13 -37.94 26.52
N ASN A 621 8.05 -37.19 26.77
CA ASN A 621 6.95 -37.52 27.67
C ASN A 621 7.36 -37.75 29.15
N TRP A 622 8.32 -36.98 29.66
CA TRP A 622 8.64 -36.94 31.09
C TRP A 622 7.96 -35.76 31.79
N GLN A 623 7.35 -36.04 32.94
CA GLN A 623 6.72 -35.04 33.81
C GLN A 623 7.59 -34.74 35.04
N LYS A 624 7.46 -33.52 35.59
CA LYS A 624 8.23 -33.09 36.76
C LYS A 624 7.42 -33.33 38.05
N ILE A 625 7.92 -34.20 38.91
CA ILE A 625 7.29 -34.59 40.19
C ILE A 625 8.09 -34.07 41.39
N ARG A 626 7.49 -34.14 42.58
CA ARG A 626 8.21 -34.08 43.86
C ARG A 626 8.01 -35.40 44.59
N LYS A 627 9.08 -35.91 45.19
CA LYS A 627 9.08 -37.17 45.95
C LYS A 627 9.83 -36.92 47.25
N TYR A 628 9.29 -37.42 48.37
CA TYR A 628 9.95 -37.30 49.66
C TYR A 628 10.94 -38.47 49.81
N VAL A 629 12.23 -38.18 49.97
CA VAL A 629 13.31 -39.17 49.96
C VAL A 629 14.32 -38.79 51.05
N ASN A 630 14.70 -39.74 51.90
CA ASN A 630 15.70 -39.58 52.96
C ASN A 630 15.49 -38.35 53.90
N GLY A 631 14.25 -37.90 54.07
CA GLY A 631 13.90 -36.75 54.91
C GLY A 631 13.71 -35.42 54.15
N GLU A 632 13.96 -35.37 52.84
CA GLU A 632 13.89 -34.15 52.03
C GLU A 632 12.96 -34.26 50.81
N TRP A 633 12.48 -33.10 50.32
CA TRP A 633 11.59 -32.99 49.16
C TRP A 633 12.37 -32.84 47.85
N VAL A 634 12.77 -33.97 47.27
CA VAL A 634 13.52 -34.01 46.01
C VAL A 634 12.61 -33.71 44.81
N ARG A 635 13.13 -32.94 43.85
CA ARG A 635 12.47 -32.63 42.56
C ARG A 635 13.00 -33.57 41.49
N LEU A 636 12.16 -34.46 40.98
CA LEU A 636 12.51 -35.48 39.99
C LEU A 636 11.75 -35.23 38.69
N TRP A 637 12.22 -35.86 37.62
CA TRP A 637 11.42 -36.14 36.43
C TRP A 637 11.10 -37.63 36.39
N GLN A 638 9.90 -37.97 35.92
CA GLN A 638 9.42 -39.36 35.80
C GLN A 638 8.76 -39.55 34.43
N GLN A 639 9.01 -40.70 33.80
CA GLN A 639 8.40 -41.02 32.50
C GLN A 639 6.89 -41.24 32.66
N LEU A 640 6.08 -40.62 31.79
CA LEU A 640 4.66 -40.94 31.69
C LEU A 640 4.51 -42.33 31.06
N LYS A 641 3.98 -43.29 31.83
CA LYS A 641 3.54 -44.58 31.27
C LYS A 641 2.33 -44.33 30.36
N ILE A 642 2.54 -44.45 29.05
CA ILE A 642 1.44 -44.43 28.08
C ILE A 642 0.53 -45.63 28.35
N LYS A 643 -0.71 -45.35 28.75
CA LYS A 643 -1.79 -46.36 28.77
C LYS A 643 -2.20 -46.61 27.32
N VAL A 644 -1.66 -47.67 26.72
CA VAL A 644 -2.20 -48.22 25.47
C VAL A 644 -3.40 -49.09 25.85
N ASP A 645 -4.57 -48.47 26.01
CA ASP A 645 -5.81 -49.20 26.20
C ASP A 645 -6.22 -49.85 24.86
N ILE A 646 -5.70 -51.06 24.61
CA ILE A 646 -5.98 -51.85 23.41
C ILE A 646 -7.46 -52.24 23.41
N LEU A 647 -8.29 -51.50 22.66
CA LEU A 647 -9.68 -51.86 22.35
C LEU A 647 -9.76 -53.02 21.34
N GLY A 648 -9.12 -54.14 21.68
CA GLY A 648 -9.04 -55.36 20.89
C GLY A 648 -10.32 -56.18 20.99
N GLY A 649 -11.37 -55.74 20.31
CA GLY A 649 -12.61 -56.51 20.17
C GLY A 649 -12.43 -57.72 19.26
N SER A 650 -12.20 -58.91 19.83
CA SER A 650 -12.17 -60.18 19.08
C SER A 650 -12.75 -61.34 19.88
N ARG A 651 -13.83 -61.94 19.37
CA ARG A 651 -14.24 -63.31 19.74
C ARG A 651 -13.42 -64.30 18.90
N GLY A 652 -12.51 -65.03 19.52
CA GLY A 652 -11.73 -66.09 18.87
C GLY A 652 -11.42 -67.21 19.86
N ILE A 653 -11.88 -68.43 19.59
CA ILE A 653 -11.61 -69.60 20.42
C ILE A 653 -10.39 -70.32 19.86
N VAL A 654 -9.30 -70.37 20.63
CA VAL A 654 -8.19 -71.32 20.43
C VAL A 654 -7.78 -71.86 21.80
N GLN A 655 -7.31 -73.10 21.82
CA GLN A 655 -7.07 -73.94 22.99
C GLN A 655 -5.55 -74.14 23.19
N GLY A 656 -5.05 -74.07 24.43
CA GLY A 656 -3.62 -74.23 24.72
C GLY A 656 -3.29 -74.15 26.22
N ASP A 657 -2.29 -74.91 26.66
CA ASP A 657 -2.07 -75.25 28.08
C ASP A 657 -1.17 -74.29 28.88
N VAL A 658 -1.55 -74.15 30.15
CA VAL A 658 -0.74 -74.12 31.38
C VAL A 658 0.79 -73.96 31.27
N THR A 659 1.30 -72.88 31.88
CA THR A 659 2.24 -72.97 33.03
C THR A 659 2.15 -71.73 33.94
N SER A 660 2.60 -71.89 35.19
CA SER A 660 2.62 -70.87 36.25
C SER A 660 3.86 -69.93 36.09
N ASP A 661 3.98 -68.77 36.75
CA ASP A 661 4.01 -68.59 38.21
C ASP A 661 3.44 -67.25 38.72
N VAL A 662 3.17 -67.21 40.03
CA VAL A 662 2.65 -66.07 40.76
C VAL A 662 3.68 -65.56 41.76
N SER A 663 3.95 -64.25 41.76
CA SER A 663 4.42 -63.54 42.95
C SER A 663 3.75 -62.17 43.08
N THR A 664 2.88 -62.04 44.08
CA THR A 664 2.19 -60.78 44.39
C THR A 664 3.03 -59.92 45.32
N GLN A 665 3.28 -58.66 44.95
CA GLN A 665 3.48 -57.59 45.92
C GLN A 665 2.53 -56.42 45.60
N LYS A 666 2.08 -55.75 46.66
CA LYS A 666 1.26 -54.54 46.59
C LYS A 666 2.20 -53.33 46.65
N ASP A 667 1.92 -52.30 45.87
CA ASP A 667 2.46 -50.96 46.06
C ASP A 667 1.32 -49.93 46.01
N ASP A 668 1.48 -48.83 46.76
CA ASP A 668 0.38 -47.92 47.09
C ASP A 668 0.08 -46.86 46.00
N TYR A 669 -1.20 -46.55 45.84
CA TYR A 669 -1.69 -45.49 44.96
C TYR A 669 -1.72 -44.13 45.67
N GLN A 670 -0.75 -43.25 45.38
CA GLN A 670 -0.94 -41.81 45.64
C GLN A 670 -1.66 -41.13 44.47
N LYS A 671 -2.85 -40.58 44.75
CA LYS A 671 -3.52 -39.61 43.87
C LYS A 671 -2.80 -38.26 43.97
N ILE A 672 -2.56 -37.62 42.84
CA ILE A 672 -2.18 -36.20 42.78
C ILE A 672 -3.35 -35.44 42.14
N ASN A 673 -3.93 -34.49 42.87
CA ASN A 673 -4.90 -33.56 42.33
C ASN A 673 -4.19 -32.52 41.47
N VAL A 674 -4.85 -32.06 40.40
CA VAL A 674 -4.50 -30.82 39.69
C VAL A 674 -5.69 -29.89 39.84
N ASP A 675 -5.49 -28.75 40.52
CA ASP A 675 -6.56 -27.79 40.73
C ASP A 675 -6.93 -27.08 39.43
N VAL A 676 -8.18 -27.26 39.00
CA VAL A 676 -8.78 -26.51 37.90
C VAL A 676 -9.39 -25.23 38.46
N LEU A 677 -8.84 -24.07 38.08
CA LEU A 677 -9.39 -22.77 38.46
C LEU A 677 -10.68 -22.46 37.68
N GLY A 678 -11.81 -22.88 38.24
CA GLY A 678 -13.14 -22.39 37.86
C GLY A 678 -14.22 -23.47 37.80
N GLY A 679 -15.30 -23.30 38.58
CA GLY A 679 -16.53 -24.09 38.47
C GLY A 679 -17.01 -24.70 39.79
N SER A 680 -18.15 -24.22 40.29
CA SER A 680 -18.85 -24.82 41.44
C SER A 680 -19.42 -26.20 41.11
N ARG A 681 -19.60 -27.03 42.14
CA ARG A 681 -20.05 -28.43 42.04
C ARG A 681 -21.43 -28.58 41.37
N GLY A 682 -21.56 -29.60 40.53
CA GLY A 682 -22.83 -30.21 40.10
C GLY A 682 -22.60 -31.66 39.67
N ILE A 683 -23.44 -32.59 40.11
CA ILE A 683 -23.39 -34.01 39.73
C ILE A 683 -24.55 -34.29 38.79
N VAL A 684 -24.29 -34.93 37.65
CA VAL A 684 -25.31 -35.49 36.75
C VAL A 684 -24.83 -36.85 36.26
N GLU A 685 -25.59 -37.90 36.58
CA GLU A 685 -25.50 -39.18 35.89
C GLU A 685 -26.22 -39.08 34.55
N THR A 686 -25.70 -39.71 33.50
CA THR A 686 -26.38 -39.82 32.21
C THR A 686 -26.76 -41.26 31.90
N ASN A 687 -28.05 -41.47 31.66
CA ASN A 687 -28.60 -42.72 31.14
C ASN A 687 -29.41 -42.40 29.86
N VAL A 688 -29.48 -43.35 28.94
CA VAL A 688 -29.83 -43.07 27.53
C VAL A 688 -31.35 -43.08 27.29
N ASN A 689 -31.94 -42.02 26.71
CA ASN A 689 -32.83 -42.09 25.53
C ASN A 689 -33.45 -40.73 25.08
N ASN A 690 -33.77 -40.71 23.77
CA ASN A 690 -34.54 -39.82 22.90
C ASN A 690 -35.53 -38.72 23.41
N HIS A 691 -35.80 -37.80 22.45
CA HIS A 691 -37.07 -37.11 22.12
C HIS A 691 -37.36 -35.67 22.63
N THR A 692 -37.34 -34.75 21.66
CA THR A 692 -38.30 -33.65 21.36
C THR A 692 -38.70 -32.58 22.41
N VAL A 693 -38.37 -31.33 22.02
CA VAL A 693 -39.32 -30.19 21.85
C VAL A 693 -39.77 -29.36 23.08
N ASN A 694 -39.20 -28.13 23.11
CA ASN A 694 -39.84 -26.82 23.41
C ASN A 694 -40.02 -26.22 24.83
N LEU A 695 -39.92 -24.88 24.79
CA LEU A 695 -40.69 -23.84 25.52
C LEU A 695 -40.34 -23.42 26.97
N ASN A 696 -39.59 -22.29 27.01
CA ASN A 696 -40.01 -20.98 27.54
C ASN A 696 -39.90 -20.59 29.05
N VAL A 697 -39.59 -19.28 29.24
CA VAL A 697 -40.03 -18.38 30.35
C VAL A 697 -39.31 -18.61 31.71
N LYS A 698 -38.92 -17.59 32.52
CA LYS A 698 -39.35 -16.17 32.67
C LYS A 698 -38.20 -15.18 32.99
N ASN A 699 -38.52 -13.88 33.12
CA ASN A 699 -37.64 -12.74 33.43
C ASN A 699 -37.55 -12.40 34.94
N GLU A 700 -36.85 -11.28 35.24
CA GLU A 700 -36.82 -10.42 36.47
C GLU A 700 -35.52 -10.56 37.32
N GLY A 701 -34.90 -9.49 37.85
CA GLY A 701 -35.10 -8.03 37.65
C GLY A 701 -34.22 -7.15 38.59
N ASP A 702 -33.91 -5.90 38.16
CA ASP A 702 -33.34 -4.76 38.93
C ASP A 702 -31.91 -4.86 39.56
N ARG A 703 -30.96 -3.90 39.36
CA ARG A 703 -30.70 -2.53 39.93
C ARG A 703 -30.13 -2.53 41.38
N VAL A 704 -29.19 -1.66 41.83
CA VAL A 704 -28.35 -0.59 41.22
C VAL A 704 -27.14 -0.22 42.14
N ALA A 705 -26.04 0.29 41.56
CA ALA A 705 -24.91 1.10 42.12
C ALA A 705 -24.13 0.75 43.41
N ASN A 706 -22.79 0.86 43.34
CA ASN A 706 -22.01 1.88 44.10
C ASN A 706 -20.52 1.96 43.65
N GLU A 707 -19.83 3.05 44.00
CA GLU A 707 -18.46 3.40 43.59
C GLU A 707 -17.36 2.93 44.58
N PRO A 708 -16.09 2.78 44.15
CA PRO A 708 -14.93 2.55 45.02
C PRO A 708 -14.17 3.83 45.39
N ALA A 709 -13.62 3.89 46.62
CA ALA A 709 -12.86 5.04 47.13
C ALA A 709 -11.32 4.92 46.93
N GLN A 710 -10.63 6.06 46.99
CA GLN A 710 -9.16 6.20 46.98
C GLN A 710 -8.52 5.73 48.31
N TYR A 711 -7.19 5.54 48.38
CA TYR A 711 -6.33 6.03 49.50
C TYR A 711 -4.79 5.82 49.25
N PHE A 712 -4.07 6.95 49.09
CA PHE A 712 -2.70 7.26 49.60
C PHE A 712 -1.37 6.67 49.04
N GLN A 713 -0.27 7.37 49.41
CA GLN A 713 1.17 7.14 49.13
C GLN A 713 1.99 7.25 50.47
N GLU A 714 3.28 7.57 50.64
CA GLU A 714 4.39 8.13 49.82
C GLU A 714 5.79 7.89 50.50
N ASN A 715 6.87 8.51 49.99
CA ASN A 715 8.24 8.68 50.56
C ASN A 715 9.29 7.56 50.30
N ILE A 716 10.63 7.77 50.26
CA ILE A 716 11.62 8.76 49.67
C ILE A 716 13.01 8.61 50.40
N LEU A 717 14.14 9.00 49.76
CA LEU A 717 15.55 9.25 50.25
C LEU A 717 16.69 8.21 50.07
N ASN A 718 17.64 8.52 49.14
CA ASN A 718 19.11 8.81 49.32
C ASN A 718 20.11 7.77 49.95
N SER A 719 21.45 7.75 49.69
CA SER A 719 22.35 8.37 48.66
C SER A 719 23.88 8.02 48.81
N ILE A 720 24.64 7.82 47.70
CA ILE A 720 26.02 8.36 47.38
C ILE A 720 27.23 7.91 48.29
N PRO A 721 28.59 8.06 47.99
CA PRO A 721 29.41 8.39 46.78
C PRO A 721 30.59 7.39 46.42
N LEU A 722 31.28 7.59 45.26
CA LEU A 722 32.76 7.84 45.09
C LEU A 722 33.34 7.46 43.69
N ASP A 723 34.49 8.06 43.31
CA ASP A 723 35.13 8.10 41.96
C ASP A 723 36.61 8.60 42.08
N PRO A 724 37.46 8.77 41.02
CA PRO A 724 38.08 7.87 40.02
C PRO A 724 39.63 7.69 40.24
N PRO A 725 40.46 7.20 39.26
CA PRO A 725 41.27 8.10 38.38
C PRO A 725 41.61 7.55 36.94
N GLN A 726 42.64 8.09 36.23
CA GLN A 726 42.76 8.12 34.73
C GLN A 726 44.13 7.67 34.10
N LYS A 727 44.10 7.38 32.76
CA LYS A 727 45.14 7.66 31.71
C LYS A 727 46.46 6.83 31.70
N PRO A 728 47.38 6.92 30.66
CA PRO A 728 47.51 7.87 29.52
C PRO A 728 47.69 7.25 28.08
N THR A 729 48.25 8.04 27.13
CA THR A 729 48.15 7.95 25.64
C THR A 729 49.50 8.00 24.89
N PHE A 730 49.57 7.54 23.61
CA PHE A 730 50.42 8.02 22.48
C PHE A 730 49.72 7.64 21.12
N ILE A 731 49.79 8.28 19.93
CA ILE A 731 50.47 9.48 19.32
C ILE A 731 51.62 9.14 18.31
N PHE A 732 51.80 9.99 17.27
CA PHE A 732 52.69 9.97 16.07
C PHE A 732 52.22 9.15 14.83
N GLU A 733 52.44 9.54 13.55
CA GLU A 733 52.50 10.84 12.81
C GLU A 733 52.81 10.57 11.30
N GLY A 734 52.62 11.53 10.38
CA GLY A 734 53.10 11.44 8.97
C GLY A 734 52.27 12.25 7.95
N GLU A 735 52.92 12.95 7.00
CA GLU A 735 52.31 14.02 6.18
C GLU A 735 52.47 13.92 4.64
N ASN A 736 51.80 14.86 3.93
CA ASN A 736 52.16 15.47 2.61
C ASN A 736 51.93 14.65 1.32
N LYS A 737 51.72 15.25 0.13
CA LYS A 737 51.08 16.49 -0.40
C LYS A 737 51.14 16.41 -1.94
N GLY A 738 50.34 17.15 -2.72
CA GLY A 738 50.60 17.32 -4.16
C GLY A 738 49.37 17.34 -5.09
N GLU A 739 49.42 18.24 -6.06
CA GLU A 739 48.35 18.68 -6.96
C GLU A 739 48.89 18.68 -8.42
N GLU A 740 48.20 18.97 -9.53
CA GLU A 740 46.88 19.57 -9.85
C GLU A 740 46.49 19.16 -11.31
N SER A 741 45.33 19.62 -11.81
CA SER A 741 44.96 19.89 -13.21
C SER A 741 44.20 18.83 -14.02
N ASN A 742 43.48 19.30 -15.05
CA ASN A 742 42.44 18.60 -15.82
C ASN A 742 42.34 19.25 -17.22
N PRO A 743 42.20 18.49 -18.33
CA PRO A 743 40.90 18.54 -19.03
C PRO A 743 40.50 17.26 -19.81
N SER A 744 39.32 17.30 -20.44
CA SER A 744 38.70 16.26 -21.31
C SER A 744 38.61 16.79 -22.78
N PRO A 745 38.07 16.10 -23.83
CA PRO A 745 37.05 15.02 -23.83
C PRO A 745 37.06 13.94 -24.98
N LYS A 746 35.99 13.11 -25.00
CA LYS A 746 35.34 12.37 -26.13
C LYS A 746 35.72 10.90 -26.50
N SER A 747 34.76 10.01 -26.21
CA SER A 747 34.19 8.90 -27.03
C SER A 747 35.07 7.79 -27.63
N THR A 748 34.89 6.54 -27.15
CA THR A 748 34.07 5.46 -27.79
C THR A 748 33.94 4.25 -26.83
N GLU A 749 33.15 3.24 -27.20
CA GLU A 749 32.82 2.08 -26.34
C GLU A 749 33.90 1.00 -26.31
N ASN A 750 34.09 0.35 -25.15
CA ASN A 750 34.52 -1.05 -25.08
C ASN A 750 34.26 -1.68 -23.71
N THR A 751 34.07 -3.01 -23.68
CA THR A 751 33.74 -3.75 -22.44
C THR A 751 34.96 -4.13 -21.63
N CYS A 752 35.00 -3.74 -20.35
CA CYS A 752 35.95 -4.21 -19.35
C CYS A 752 35.23 -4.35 -17.99
N PRO A 753 35.64 -5.26 -17.09
CA PRO A 753 34.96 -5.43 -15.80
C PRO A 753 35.10 -4.16 -14.95
N ARG A 754 34.07 -3.83 -14.15
CA ARG A 754 34.10 -2.70 -13.21
C ARG A 754 35.11 -2.98 -12.08
N THR A 755 36.38 -2.68 -12.32
CA THR A 755 37.34 -2.36 -11.27
C THR A 755 36.75 -1.25 -10.42
N SER A 756 36.41 -1.57 -9.16
CA SER A 756 35.92 -0.57 -8.23
C SER A 756 36.95 0.55 -8.12
N LEU A 757 36.54 1.81 -8.30
CA LEU A 757 37.41 2.97 -8.12
C LEU A 757 38.20 2.85 -6.80
N PRO A 758 39.46 3.32 -6.74
CA PRO A 758 40.15 3.43 -5.46
C PRO A 758 39.31 4.31 -4.53
N LEU A 759 39.18 3.91 -3.26
CA LEU A 759 38.67 4.86 -2.28
C LEU A 759 39.68 6.00 -2.15
N PRO A 760 39.25 7.23 -1.81
CA PRO A 760 40.18 8.20 -1.26
C PRO A 760 40.86 7.60 -0.01
N GLN A 761 42.10 8.00 0.27
CA GLN A 761 42.68 7.73 1.59
C GLN A 761 41.87 8.51 2.66
N PRO A 762 41.92 8.11 3.95
CA PRO A 762 41.32 8.90 5.02
C PRO A 762 41.79 10.35 4.98
N PHE A 763 40.88 11.30 5.18
CA PHE A 763 41.17 12.73 5.11
C PHE A 763 40.46 13.48 6.24
N GLU A 764 41.02 14.61 6.64
CA GLU A 764 40.50 15.45 7.71
C GLU A 764 39.80 16.68 7.09
N VAL A 765 38.57 16.95 7.54
CA VAL A 765 37.83 18.19 7.23
C VAL A 765 37.93 19.10 8.45
N LYS A 766 38.27 20.38 8.23
CA LYS A 766 38.40 21.40 9.29
C LYS A 766 37.45 22.55 9.02
N ILE A 767 36.75 23.01 10.04
CA ILE A 767 35.97 24.24 10.03
C ILE A 767 36.44 25.08 11.22
N ASP A 768 36.99 26.26 10.93
CA ASP A 768 37.26 27.29 11.93
C ASP A 768 35.95 28.00 12.30
N SER A 769 35.80 28.34 13.58
CA SER A 769 34.60 28.99 14.12
C SER A 769 34.94 29.78 15.40
N PRO A 770 34.03 30.64 15.90
CA PRO A 770 34.19 31.34 17.19
C PRO A 770 34.25 30.42 18.42
N LEU A 771 34.01 29.12 18.22
CA LEU A 771 34.15 28.07 19.24
C LEU A 771 35.50 27.32 19.13
N GLY A 772 36.38 27.75 18.23
CA GLY A 772 37.61 27.06 17.84
C GLY A 772 37.45 26.20 16.58
N THR A 773 38.58 25.66 16.10
CA THR A 773 38.64 24.75 14.95
C THR A 773 37.99 23.42 15.29
N SER A 774 36.86 23.12 14.65
CA SER A 774 36.24 21.80 14.69
C SER A 774 36.79 20.93 13.56
N THR A 775 37.33 19.75 13.88
CA THR A 775 37.81 18.80 12.87
C THR A 775 37.03 17.50 12.86
N CYS A 776 36.97 16.88 11.68
CA CYS A 776 36.37 15.57 11.47
C CYS A 776 37.29 14.70 10.61
N LEU A 777 37.65 13.52 11.12
CA LEU A 777 38.35 12.51 10.33
C LEU A 777 37.31 11.68 9.55
N VAL A 778 37.46 11.61 8.23
CA VAL A 778 36.61 10.81 7.35
C VAL A 778 37.36 9.54 6.98
N THR A 779 36.89 8.39 7.47
CA THR A 779 37.49 7.07 7.16
C THR A 779 36.59 6.29 6.20
N PRO A 780 36.98 6.12 4.92
CA PRO A 780 36.23 5.33 3.94
C PRO A 780 36.59 3.84 4.02
N GLN A 781 35.59 2.97 3.96
CA GLN A 781 35.72 1.50 4.07
C GLN A 781 34.97 0.82 2.91
N LYS A 782 35.62 -0.12 2.20
CA LYS A 782 34.94 -0.99 1.22
C LYS A 782 34.24 -2.12 1.98
N ILE A 783 32.92 -2.15 1.93
CA ILE A 783 32.09 -3.20 2.53
C ILE A 783 31.49 -4.06 1.43
N ARG A 784 31.78 -5.36 1.48
CA ARG A 784 31.16 -6.36 0.61
C ARG A 784 29.83 -6.79 1.24
N LYS A 785 28.71 -6.50 0.59
CA LYS A 785 27.38 -6.98 1.00
C LYS A 785 27.23 -8.49 0.70
N LYS A 786 26.27 -9.14 1.35
CA LYS A 786 25.97 -10.58 1.17
C LYS A 786 25.67 -10.95 -0.29
N ASP A 787 25.12 -10.02 -1.08
CA ASP A 787 24.84 -10.17 -2.52
C ASP A 787 26.09 -10.08 -3.42
N GLY A 788 27.28 -9.95 -2.82
CA GLY A 788 28.55 -9.81 -3.54
C GLY A 788 28.88 -8.41 -4.02
N ARG A 789 27.95 -7.43 -3.90
CA ARG A 789 28.22 -6.03 -4.27
C ARG A 789 29.22 -5.39 -3.29
N ILE A 790 30.03 -4.47 -3.80
CA ILE A 790 30.97 -3.67 -2.99
C ILE A 790 30.39 -2.26 -2.89
N GLU A 791 30.12 -1.82 -1.66
CA GLU A 791 29.72 -0.45 -1.33
C GLU A 791 30.78 0.26 -0.51
N SER A 792 30.76 1.60 -0.59
CA SER A 792 31.58 2.47 0.25
C SER A 792 30.78 2.86 1.49
N ARG A 793 31.27 2.51 2.69
CA ARG A 793 30.85 3.19 3.94
C ARG A 793 31.82 4.34 4.18
N PHE A 794 31.30 5.48 4.61
CA PHE A 794 32.09 6.55 5.19
C PHE A 794 31.72 6.67 6.67
N GLU A 795 32.72 6.58 7.55
CA GLU A 795 32.58 6.87 8.98
C GLU A 795 33.23 8.22 9.28
N PHE A 796 32.49 9.08 9.98
CA PHE A 796 32.84 10.47 10.27
C PHE A 796 33.08 10.58 11.77
N HIS A 797 34.33 10.79 12.18
CA HIS A 797 34.74 10.86 13.58
C HIS A 797 34.90 12.32 13.98
N LEU A 798 34.07 12.81 14.90
CA LEU A 798 34.06 14.21 15.34
C LEU A 798 34.84 14.37 16.66
N ALA A 799 35.38 15.57 16.89
CA ALA A 799 36.24 15.88 18.05
C ALA A 799 35.62 15.59 19.44
N ASN A 800 34.30 15.43 19.54
CA ASN A 800 33.61 15.03 20.77
C ASN A 800 33.39 13.51 20.93
N GLY A 801 34.05 12.68 20.11
CA GLY A 801 33.96 11.22 20.15
C GLY A 801 32.70 10.61 19.51
N ILE A 802 31.77 11.44 19.03
CA ILE A 802 30.58 10.97 18.33
C ILE A 802 30.96 10.55 16.91
N THR A 803 30.52 9.36 16.51
CA THR A 803 30.71 8.83 15.15
C THR A 803 29.40 8.85 14.37
N SER A 804 29.43 9.44 13.17
CA SER A 804 28.34 9.35 12.19
C SER A 804 28.72 8.37 11.09
N ARG A 805 27.73 7.68 10.50
CA ARG A 805 27.92 6.63 9.50
C ARG A 805 26.96 6.83 8.34
N LYS A 806 27.48 6.78 7.11
CA LYS A 806 26.65 6.82 5.89
C LYS A 806 26.98 5.67 4.95
N PHE A 807 25.93 5.08 4.40
CA PHE A 807 25.98 4.01 3.41
C PHE A 807 25.39 4.54 2.09
N GLY A 808 26.03 4.23 0.96
CA GLY A 808 25.52 4.62 -0.35
C GLY A 808 26.63 4.82 -1.38
N SER A 809 26.24 5.20 -2.59
CA SER A 809 27.15 5.42 -3.73
C SER A 809 27.90 6.76 -3.69
N ILE A 810 28.34 7.19 -2.51
CA ILE A 810 29.29 8.30 -2.38
C ILE A 810 30.60 7.82 -3.01
N SER A 811 30.95 8.43 -4.13
CA SER A 811 31.94 7.93 -5.09
C SER A 811 33.15 8.84 -5.23
N LYS A 812 33.04 10.08 -4.74
CA LYS A 812 34.07 11.12 -4.83
C LYS A 812 34.37 11.70 -3.45
N LYS A 813 35.61 12.18 -3.27
CA LYS A 813 36.05 12.86 -2.04
C LYS A 813 35.16 14.07 -1.70
N ALA A 814 34.88 14.93 -2.67
CA ALA A 814 34.04 16.12 -2.52
C ALA A 814 32.62 15.84 -1.98
N GLU A 815 31.99 14.74 -2.41
CA GLU A 815 30.65 14.33 -1.95
C GLU A 815 30.64 13.93 -0.45
N ALA A 816 31.78 13.46 0.07
CA ALA A 816 31.98 13.16 1.48
C ALA A 816 32.45 14.40 2.28
N GLU A 817 33.23 15.29 1.67
CA GLU A 817 33.62 16.59 2.25
C GLU A 817 32.38 17.49 2.48
N GLU A 818 31.50 17.65 1.48
CA GLU A 818 30.26 18.42 1.61
C GLU A 818 29.38 17.89 2.76
N PHE A 819 29.25 16.57 2.89
CA PHE A 819 28.47 15.95 3.97
C PHE A 819 29.12 16.11 5.35
N ALA A 820 30.46 15.95 5.45
CA ALA A 820 31.20 16.20 6.68
C ALA A 820 31.05 17.67 7.12
N THR A 821 31.25 18.61 6.19
CA THR A 821 31.11 20.05 6.43
C THR A 821 29.73 20.37 6.98
N LYS A 822 28.66 19.88 6.34
CA LYS A 822 27.28 20.12 6.80
C LYS A 822 27.01 19.58 8.21
N GLU A 823 27.51 18.40 8.54
CA GLU A 823 27.37 17.80 9.88
C GLU A 823 28.13 18.59 10.96
N ILE A 824 29.32 19.10 10.64
CA ILE A 824 30.10 19.97 11.54
C ILE A 824 29.38 21.32 11.73
N THR A 825 28.97 21.99 10.66
CA THR A 825 28.27 23.29 10.71
C THR A 825 26.96 23.20 11.52
N ASN A 826 26.16 22.14 11.33
CA ASN A 826 24.95 21.92 12.12
C ASN A 826 25.24 21.90 13.63
N ARG A 827 26.31 21.19 14.04
CA ARG A 827 26.70 21.06 15.46
C ARG A 827 27.32 22.34 16.02
N ILE A 828 28.02 23.12 15.19
CA ILE A 828 28.47 24.47 15.54
C ILE A 828 27.24 25.36 15.79
N HIS A 829 26.22 25.32 14.93
CA HIS A 829 24.97 26.08 15.09
C HIS A 829 24.19 25.67 16.36
N GLU A 830 24.04 24.37 16.65
CA GLU A 830 23.46 23.88 17.91
C GLU A 830 24.24 24.38 19.13
N ALA A 831 25.58 24.33 19.07
CA ALA A 831 26.43 24.78 20.14
C ALA A 831 26.41 26.32 20.32
N ILE A 832 26.25 27.10 19.25
CA ILE A 832 26.10 28.57 19.32
C ILE A 832 24.76 28.96 19.96
N LYS A 833 23.66 28.25 19.62
CA LYS A 833 22.33 28.46 20.22
C LYS A 833 22.16 27.90 21.64
N HIS A 834 23.22 27.40 22.29
CA HIS A 834 23.08 26.73 23.58
C HIS A 834 22.68 27.70 24.73
N PRO A 835 21.56 27.49 25.45
CA PRO A 835 20.98 28.51 26.36
C PRO A 835 21.87 28.98 27.52
N SER A 836 22.89 28.21 27.91
CA SER A 836 23.84 28.59 28.96
C SER A 836 24.95 29.54 28.49
N ARG A 837 25.20 29.63 27.19
CA ARG A 837 26.31 30.44 26.64
C ARG A 837 25.97 31.91 26.57
N ARG A 838 26.99 32.75 26.69
CA ARG A 838 26.89 34.21 26.55
C ARG A 838 27.96 34.71 25.59
N TYR A 839 27.65 35.80 24.93
CA TYR A 839 28.45 36.36 23.86
C TYR A 839 28.59 37.86 24.06
N SER A 840 29.81 38.34 23.84
CA SER A 840 30.07 39.75 23.64
C SER A 840 29.93 40.02 22.14
N VAL A 841 29.02 40.91 21.77
CA VAL A 841 28.60 41.13 20.38
C VAL A 841 28.93 42.56 19.96
N GLU A 842 29.49 42.73 18.77
CA GLU A 842 29.81 44.02 18.20
C GLU A 842 28.53 44.76 17.78
N GLN A 843 28.32 45.97 18.29
CA GLN A 843 27.22 46.85 17.91
C GLN A 843 27.77 48.18 17.40
N ILE A 844 27.45 48.49 16.14
CA ILE A 844 27.75 49.77 15.53
C ILE A 844 26.69 50.79 15.98
N ILE A 845 27.15 51.94 16.49
CA ILE A 845 26.33 53.08 16.94
C ILE A 845 26.89 54.35 16.29
N GLY A 846 26.05 55.33 15.99
CA GLY A 846 26.47 56.59 15.36
C GLY A 846 25.74 56.86 14.05
N THR A 847 26.39 57.59 13.14
CA THR A 847 25.84 57.90 11.82
C THR A 847 26.57 57.12 10.73
N MET A 848 26.00 57.03 9.52
CA MET A 848 26.67 56.37 8.38
C MET A 848 28.01 57.01 7.97
N LEU A 849 28.34 58.21 8.48
CA LEU A 849 29.62 58.89 8.23
C LEU A 849 30.63 58.69 9.37
N GLU A 850 30.15 58.42 10.59
CA GLU A 850 30.94 58.24 11.81
C GLU A 850 30.35 57.07 12.62
N PRO A 851 30.71 55.81 12.28
CA PRO A 851 30.34 54.63 13.04
C PRO A 851 31.31 54.39 14.21
N GLU A 852 30.81 54.51 15.44
CA GLU A 852 31.47 54.00 16.64
C GLU A 852 31.11 52.53 16.86
N VAL A 853 32.03 51.77 17.44
CA VAL A 853 31.85 50.35 17.77
C VAL A 853 31.84 50.15 19.28
N ILE A 854 30.77 49.57 19.81
CA ILE A 854 30.72 49.08 21.20
C ILE A 854 30.58 47.56 21.24
N TRP A 855 31.00 46.93 22.34
CA TRP A 855 30.85 45.50 22.57
C TRP A 855 29.81 45.25 23.67
N VAL A 856 28.68 44.66 23.31
CA VAL A 856 27.55 44.40 24.22
C VAL A 856 27.69 43.02 24.82
N GLN A 857 27.91 42.96 26.14
CA GLN A 857 28.14 41.73 26.89
C GLN A 857 26.84 41.03 27.31
N GLY A 858 26.94 39.74 27.64
CA GLY A 858 25.84 38.93 28.16
C GLY A 858 24.77 38.53 27.14
N CYS A 859 25.03 38.71 25.84
CA CYS A 859 24.05 38.42 24.79
C CYS A 859 23.87 36.90 24.56
N LYS A 860 22.70 36.51 24.06
CA LYS A 860 22.37 35.12 23.70
C LYS A 860 22.13 35.01 22.20
N CYS A 861 22.70 34.01 21.52
CA CYS A 861 22.33 33.76 20.13
C CYS A 861 20.90 33.20 20.06
N VAL A 862 20.04 33.81 19.25
CA VAL A 862 18.67 33.36 18.98
C VAL A 862 18.49 32.87 17.53
N GLU A 863 19.26 33.42 16.59
CA GLU A 863 19.22 33.08 15.17
C GLU A 863 20.63 32.90 14.61
N VAL A 864 20.80 31.92 13.72
CA VAL A 864 22.07 31.56 13.05
C VAL A 864 21.82 31.49 11.55
N PRO A 865 22.85 31.64 10.68
CA PRO A 865 22.67 31.66 9.24
C PRO A 865 22.06 30.36 8.66
N GLU A 866 21.11 30.51 7.73
CA GLU A 866 20.65 29.40 6.88
C GLU A 866 21.27 29.51 5.48
N HIS A 867 22.10 28.52 5.14
CA HIS A 867 22.70 28.40 3.81
C HIS A 867 21.63 28.14 2.73
N PRO A 868 21.76 28.72 1.52
CA PRO A 868 22.82 29.62 1.05
C PRO A 868 22.43 31.12 1.07
N VAL A 869 21.31 31.50 1.68
CA VAL A 869 20.65 32.81 1.42
C VAL A 869 20.90 33.85 2.53
N ASN A 870 21.16 33.42 3.76
CA ASN A 870 21.40 34.31 4.90
C ASN A 870 22.85 34.23 5.38
N SER A 871 23.44 35.36 5.78
CA SER A 871 24.85 35.48 6.21
C SER A 871 25.02 36.24 7.53
N TRP A 872 24.02 36.15 8.42
CA TRP A 872 23.93 36.95 9.63
C TRP A 872 23.42 36.13 10.82
N TYR A 873 23.97 36.43 11.99
CA TYR A 873 23.49 35.94 13.28
C TYR A 873 22.60 37.01 13.93
N VAL A 874 21.66 36.57 14.77
CA VAL A 874 20.88 37.47 15.63
C VAL A 874 21.09 37.10 17.09
N PHE A 875 21.42 38.10 17.89
CA PHE A 875 21.66 38.00 19.32
C PHE A 875 20.64 38.84 20.09
N GLU A 876 20.16 38.31 21.21
CA GLU A 876 19.29 38.99 22.17
C GLU A 876 20.13 39.50 23.34
N THR A 877 20.05 40.80 23.65
CA THR A 877 20.79 41.45 24.73
C THR A 877 20.19 41.14 26.11
N PRO A 878 20.88 41.44 27.22
CA PRO A 878 20.30 41.41 28.56
C PRO A 878 19.06 42.32 28.75
N THR A 879 18.87 43.34 27.89
CA THR A 879 17.70 44.23 27.88
C THR A 879 16.54 43.74 27.02
N GLY A 880 16.74 42.68 26.21
CA GLY A 880 15.74 42.11 25.30
C GLY A 880 15.76 42.69 23.87
N ASP A 881 16.71 43.59 23.58
CA ASP A 881 16.94 44.13 22.24
C ASP A 881 17.60 43.09 21.33
N ARG A 882 17.43 43.22 20.01
CA ARG A 882 18.02 42.29 19.03
C ARG A 882 19.10 42.96 18.18
N ILE A 883 20.33 42.49 18.34
CA ILE A 883 21.49 42.89 17.55
C ILE A 883 21.69 41.87 16.42
N ARG A 884 22.01 42.33 15.22
CA ARG A 884 22.27 41.49 14.03
C ARG A 884 23.67 41.78 13.52
N VAL A 885 24.48 40.74 13.38
CA VAL A 885 25.89 40.83 12.97
C VAL A 885 26.17 39.94 11.76
N ALA A 886 27.09 40.36 10.90
CA ALA A 886 27.34 39.87 9.54
C ALA A 886 28.55 38.91 9.43
N GLY A 887 28.77 38.08 10.44
CA GLY A 887 29.71 36.96 10.37
C GLY A 887 30.38 36.63 11.71
N ASP A 888 31.20 35.59 11.66
CA ASP A 888 31.81 34.94 12.83
C ASP A 888 32.81 35.84 13.61
N ASN A 889 33.32 36.92 13.01
CA ASN A 889 34.29 37.80 13.67
C ASN A 889 33.66 38.90 14.55
N GLU A 890 32.40 39.22 14.32
CA GLU A 890 31.65 40.33 14.96
C GLU A 890 31.01 39.91 16.30
N PHE A 891 31.29 38.72 16.80
CA PHE A 891 30.92 38.27 18.14
C PHE A 891 31.95 37.31 18.72
N LYS A 892 32.07 37.28 20.05
CA LYS A 892 33.05 36.45 20.79
C LYS A 892 32.36 35.77 21.95
N LEU A 893 32.67 34.49 22.16
CA LEU A 893 32.18 33.72 23.32
C LEU A 893 32.75 34.33 24.60
N GLU A 894 31.90 34.55 25.60
CA GLU A 894 32.34 34.93 26.95
C GLU A 894 32.84 33.68 27.68
N THR A 895 34.06 33.76 28.22
CA THR A 895 34.81 32.66 28.85
C THR A 895 34.45 32.45 30.31
#